data_AF-A0A378K4M0-F1
#
_entry.id   AF-A0A378K4M0-F1
#
_cell.length_a   1.000
_cell.length_b   1.000
_cell.length_c   1.000
_cell.angle_alpha   90.00
_cell.angle_beta   90.00
_cell.angle_gamma   90.00
#
_symmetry.space_group_name_H-M   'P 1'
#
loop_
_entity.id
_entity.type
_entity.pdbx_description
1 polymer ?
#
loop_
_entity_poly.entity_id
_entity_poly.type
_entity_poly.pdbx_seq_one_letter_code
_entity_poly.pdbx_strand_id
1 'polypeptide(L)'
;MSSPFAPIITADIDWRDDLPYSLQFDDIYYSAEGGINQSLYVFVEGNNLINRWQQLPTNESNVFTIAETGFGTGMNFLLTWKLWEKFAPQNARLHYISCDKHPLKKNDLIKCLQKWPELSVQAEKLIEHYPVLTPGYHHLAFSNNQITLTLMLGDVLECYEQLLFCGDINLEQQLRESYVNAWYLDGFSPSKNQSMWSDNLLTVIAMLSKEGTTVATYSASSIVKTALTNAGFVIEKRKGFGPKRHMLCAYYEKAYSSSKKNRHTPWHINYPVTKDERTALIVGGGLAGCFIANSLAKRGWEVTILEEKEKVGCGGSANQQAVLFPKLSTYKSPFTQFMLYSFLYANDVYKELLKHYDLGELKGSLLLAHNEREKANQQSLIHWLELYPELGQLVDEKQSSELSGISLPYGGLFIPSSGWINSPELCDILIDNKRISLITGNRVQSIDYNQKNWVVNDIEASVLILANGQQVNYFHETNHLPVKAIRGQMTTIQSTQESTKLKIPLCAEGHVLPALNNSHRVGASYDIGTSEPELNALDDQLNLDRLKRIAPDIMWSQNVLDHWAGIRAASPDYLPIVGPLPNALEFKEIYSELKSNSKRWIAEAAPCYPNLYVCAAFGSRGLTTIPLATEWLAGLINKEISILPRKLIQAISPARFLRKKIIQGP
;
A
#
# COMPACT_ATOMS: atom_id res chain seq x y z
N MET A 1 22.42 1.03 3.57
CA MET A 1 22.80 2.42 3.86
C MET A 1 21.52 3.24 3.89
N SER A 2 21.24 3.90 5.01
CA SER A 2 20.18 4.89 5.11
C SER A 2 20.61 6.16 4.37
N SER A 3 19.83 6.60 3.39
CA SER A 3 19.99 7.93 2.80
C SER A 3 19.05 8.92 3.49
N PRO A 4 19.37 10.22 3.53
CA PRO A 4 18.44 11.23 4.04
C PRO A 4 17.11 11.21 3.27
N PHE A 5 16.03 11.56 3.97
CA PHE A 5 14.75 11.75 3.32
C PHE A 5 14.77 13.01 2.44
N ALA A 6 14.81 12.81 1.11
CA ALA A 6 14.51 13.88 0.16
C ALA A 6 12.99 14.08 0.04
N PRO A 7 12.44 15.27 0.38
CA PRO A 7 11.02 15.59 0.25
C PRO A 7 10.61 15.74 -1.23
N ILE A 8 9.31 15.60 -1.51
CA ILE A 8 8.79 16.03 -2.82
C ILE A 8 8.80 17.56 -2.84
N ILE A 9 9.11 18.13 -3.99
CA ILE A 9 9.01 19.57 -4.22
C ILE A 9 7.71 19.78 -5.00
N THR A 10 6.73 20.45 -4.40
CA THR A 10 5.46 20.77 -5.07
C THR A 10 5.68 21.73 -6.24
N ALA A 11 4.74 21.76 -7.19
CA ALA A 11 4.76 22.76 -8.26
C ALA A 11 4.83 24.19 -7.72
N ASP A 12 5.62 25.02 -8.39
CA ASP A 12 5.60 26.47 -8.23
C ASP A 12 4.81 27.07 -9.41
N ILE A 13 3.62 27.59 -9.10
CA ILE A 13 2.64 28.04 -10.08
C ILE A 13 2.48 29.54 -10.01
N ASP A 14 2.56 30.18 -11.17
CA ASP A 14 2.08 31.54 -11.40
C ASP A 14 0.73 31.48 -12.14
N TRP A 15 -0.18 32.39 -11.83
CA TRP A 15 -1.50 32.43 -12.46
C TRP A 15 -1.54 33.55 -13.48
N ARG A 16 -1.46 33.19 -14.76
CA ARG A 16 -1.46 34.15 -15.89
C ARG A 16 -2.75 33.99 -16.68
N ASP A 17 -3.52 35.06 -16.80
CA ASP A 17 -4.84 35.04 -17.44
C ASP A 17 -5.72 33.89 -16.93
N ASP A 18 -5.70 33.67 -15.60
CA ASP A 18 -6.45 32.61 -14.91
C ASP A 18 -6.04 31.16 -15.24
N LEU A 19 -4.94 30.97 -15.96
CA LEU A 19 -4.34 29.67 -16.23
C LEU A 19 -3.13 29.39 -15.32
N PRO A 20 -2.98 28.14 -14.86
CA PRO A 20 -1.80 27.73 -14.14
C PRO A 20 -0.59 27.64 -15.08
N TYR A 21 0.43 28.41 -14.77
CA TYR A 21 1.70 28.46 -15.48
C TYR A 21 2.81 27.88 -14.59
N SER A 22 3.51 26.85 -15.08
CA SER A 22 4.66 26.29 -14.37
C SER A 22 5.87 27.20 -14.53
N LEU A 23 6.33 27.81 -13.44
CA LEU A 23 7.55 28.63 -13.46
C LEU A 23 8.80 27.78 -13.72
N GLN A 24 8.79 26.53 -13.28
CA GLN A 24 9.92 25.62 -13.44
C GLN A 24 10.11 25.17 -14.88
N PHE A 25 9.01 24.89 -15.59
CA PHE A 25 9.06 24.40 -16.97
C PHE A 25 8.76 25.49 -18.00
N ASP A 26 8.47 26.71 -17.56
CA ASP A 26 8.15 27.86 -18.41
C ASP A 26 7.00 27.54 -19.40
N ASP A 27 5.96 26.85 -18.93
CA ASP A 27 4.87 26.33 -19.78
C ASP A 27 3.52 26.26 -19.04
N ILE A 28 2.41 26.26 -19.80
CA ILE A 28 1.05 26.11 -19.24
C ILE A 28 0.70 24.64 -19.01
N TYR A 29 -0.08 24.33 -17.96
CA TYR A 29 -0.54 22.96 -17.72
C TYR A 29 -1.63 22.51 -18.70
N TYR A 30 -2.44 23.44 -19.21
CA TYR A 30 -3.47 23.18 -20.22
C TYR A 30 -3.79 24.46 -20.99
N SER A 31 -4.32 24.32 -22.22
CA SER A 31 -4.72 25.47 -23.04
C SER A 31 -5.99 26.16 -22.53
N ALA A 32 -6.06 27.49 -22.67
CA ALA A 32 -7.26 28.30 -22.37
C ALA A 32 -8.50 27.79 -23.11
N GLU A 33 -8.30 27.36 -24.36
CA GLU A 33 -9.36 26.79 -25.20
C GLU A 33 -9.37 25.26 -25.05
N GLY A 34 -10.42 24.73 -24.41
CA GLY A 34 -10.87 23.35 -24.63
C GLY A 34 -10.00 22.21 -24.08
N GLY A 35 -9.35 22.37 -22.92
CA GLY A 35 -8.53 21.31 -22.30
C GLY A 35 -9.17 19.92 -22.27
N ILE A 36 -10.46 19.83 -21.90
CA ILE A 36 -11.22 18.56 -21.92
C ILE A 36 -11.36 18.01 -23.34
N ASN A 37 -11.75 18.84 -24.32
CA ASN A 37 -11.90 18.41 -25.71
C ASN A 37 -10.58 17.95 -26.31
N GLN A 38 -9.48 18.62 -25.95
CA GLN A 38 -8.14 18.19 -26.34
C GLN A 38 -7.80 16.84 -25.73
N SER A 39 -8.04 16.64 -24.43
CA SER A 39 -7.78 15.36 -23.75
C SER A 39 -8.63 14.22 -24.32
N LEU A 40 -9.91 14.48 -24.58
CA LEU A 40 -10.82 13.54 -25.24
C LEU A 40 -10.26 13.13 -26.61
N TYR A 41 -9.88 14.09 -27.46
CA TYR A 41 -9.37 13.81 -28.79
C TYR A 41 -7.99 13.12 -28.79
N VAL A 42 -7.06 13.62 -27.96
CA VAL A 42 -5.67 13.14 -27.95
C VAL A 42 -5.56 11.80 -27.26
N PHE A 43 -6.12 11.65 -26.06
CA PHE A 43 -5.84 10.49 -25.22
C PHE A 43 -6.95 9.44 -25.28
N VAL A 44 -8.22 9.85 -25.19
CA VAL A 44 -9.34 8.90 -25.18
C VAL A 44 -9.59 8.34 -26.59
N GLU A 45 -9.79 9.20 -27.58
CA GLU A 45 -9.96 8.81 -28.98
C GLU A 45 -8.64 8.32 -29.61
N GLY A 46 -7.51 8.86 -29.16
CA GLY A 46 -6.18 8.42 -29.60
C GLY A 46 -5.86 6.97 -29.23
N ASN A 47 -6.35 6.51 -28.06
CA ASN A 47 -6.22 5.11 -27.62
C ASN A 47 -7.46 4.25 -27.91
N ASN A 48 -8.45 4.80 -28.62
CA ASN A 48 -9.72 4.14 -28.94
C ASN A 48 -10.44 3.55 -27.69
N LEU A 49 -10.42 4.28 -26.58
CA LEU A 49 -10.75 3.71 -25.27
C LEU A 49 -12.21 3.29 -25.14
N ILE A 50 -13.15 4.15 -25.56
CA ILE A 50 -14.59 3.88 -25.42
C ILE A 50 -14.96 2.55 -26.09
N ASN A 51 -14.53 2.35 -27.34
CA ASN A 51 -14.79 1.10 -28.07
C ASN A 51 -14.14 -0.10 -27.37
N ARG A 52 -12.91 0.03 -26.89
CA ARG A 52 -12.20 -1.05 -26.19
C ARG A 52 -12.87 -1.42 -24.86
N TRP A 53 -13.38 -0.43 -24.12
CA TRP A 53 -14.10 -0.66 -22.87
C TRP A 53 -15.43 -1.36 -23.12
N GLN A 54 -16.19 -0.94 -24.14
CA GLN A 54 -17.46 -1.58 -24.51
C GLN A 54 -17.29 -3.03 -24.99
N GLN A 55 -16.10 -3.40 -25.44
CA GLN A 55 -15.75 -4.77 -25.85
C GLN A 55 -15.18 -5.62 -24.71
N LEU A 56 -15.04 -5.09 -23.50
CA LEU A 56 -14.58 -5.88 -22.36
C LEU A 56 -15.57 -6.99 -22.03
N PRO A 57 -15.10 -8.21 -21.71
CA PRO A 57 -15.97 -9.31 -21.33
C PRO A 57 -16.83 -8.97 -20.10
N THR A 58 -18.13 -9.23 -20.18
CA THR A 58 -19.11 -8.97 -19.11
C THR A 58 -19.34 -10.19 -18.20
N ASN A 59 -18.86 -11.36 -18.61
CA ASN A 59 -18.97 -12.62 -17.87
C ASN A 59 -17.84 -12.81 -16.84
N GLU A 60 -16.78 -12.00 -16.90
CA GLU A 60 -15.60 -12.11 -16.03
C GLU A 60 -15.18 -10.74 -15.50
N SER A 61 -14.61 -10.71 -14.28
CA SER A 61 -14.04 -9.48 -13.74
C SER A 61 -12.74 -9.14 -14.46
N ASN A 62 -12.72 -8.01 -15.15
CA ASN A 62 -11.58 -7.52 -15.93
C ASN A 62 -10.99 -6.25 -15.31
N VAL A 63 -9.67 -6.08 -15.43
CA VAL A 63 -8.99 -4.83 -15.05
C VAL A 63 -8.41 -4.21 -16.32
N PHE A 64 -8.83 -2.97 -16.61
CA PHE A 64 -8.22 -2.16 -17.67
C PHE A 64 -7.26 -1.17 -17.03
N THR A 65 -5.99 -1.25 -17.39
CA THR A 65 -4.93 -0.42 -16.82
C THR A 65 -4.55 0.70 -17.78
N ILE A 66 -4.61 1.94 -17.31
CA ILE A 66 -4.11 3.13 -18.02
C ILE A 66 -2.91 3.68 -17.25
N ALA A 67 -1.83 3.99 -17.95
CA ALA A 67 -0.65 4.60 -17.36
C ALA A 67 -0.32 5.96 -17.99
N GLU A 68 0.03 6.94 -17.17
CA GLU A 68 0.29 8.33 -17.58
C GLU A 68 1.64 8.83 -17.05
N THR A 69 2.37 9.59 -17.85
CA THR A 69 3.72 10.08 -17.50
C THR A 69 3.76 11.41 -16.75
N GLY A 70 2.62 12.08 -16.57
CA GLY A 70 2.51 13.33 -15.82
C GLY A 70 1.08 13.58 -15.36
N PHE A 71 0.82 13.52 -14.05
CA PHE A 71 -0.52 13.70 -13.49
C PHE A 71 -1.03 15.14 -13.60
N GLY A 72 -0.18 16.11 -13.24
CA GLY A 72 -0.48 17.54 -13.32
C GLY A 72 -1.74 17.91 -12.54
N THR A 73 -2.77 18.38 -13.26
CA THR A 73 -4.05 18.79 -12.68
C THR A 73 -5.01 17.61 -12.41
N GLY A 74 -4.66 16.40 -12.84
CA GLY A 74 -5.53 15.23 -12.78
C GLY A 74 -6.67 15.21 -13.80
N MET A 75 -6.73 16.19 -14.73
CA MET A 75 -7.83 16.31 -15.70
C MET A 75 -8.02 15.05 -16.55
N ASN A 76 -6.93 14.46 -17.06
CA ASN A 76 -6.99 13.25 -17.88
C ASN A 76 -7.57 12.06 -17.08
N PHE A 77 -7.17 11.91 -15.81
CA PHE A 77 -7.73 10.90 -14.91
C PHE A 77 -9.22 11.13 -14.67
N LEU A 78 -9.63 12.36 -14.34
CA LEU A 78 -11.04 12.67 -14.06
C LEU A 78 -11.94 12.49 -15.28
N LEU A 79 -11.49 12.91 -16.46
CA LEU A 79 -12.21 12.67 -17.71
C LEU A 79 -12.32 11.17 -18.00
N THR A 80 -11.21 10.43 -17.83
CA THR A 80 -11.17 8.98 -18.02
C THR A 80 -12.13 8.28 -17.06
N TRP A 81 -12.13 8.65 -15.77
CA TRP A 81 -13.05 8.14 -14.77
C TRP A 81 -14.51 8.40 -15.16
N LYS A 82 -14.87 9.66 -15.47
CA LYS A 82 -16.25 10.00 -15.88
C LYS A 82 -16.72 9.18 -17.09
N LEU A 83 -15.85 8.99 -18.10
CA LEU A 83 -16.18 8.21 -19.28
C LEU A 83 -16.23 6.71 -19.00
N TRP A 84 -15.36 6.21 -18.11
CA TRP A 84 -15.39 4.81 -17.67
C TRP A 84 -16.73 4.46 -17.03
N GLU A 85 -17.20 5.27 -16.08
CA GLU A 85 -18.51 5.08 -15.43
C GLU A 85 -19.67 5.07 -16.43
N LYS A 86 -19.51 5.74 -17.57
CA LYS A 86 -20.53 5.83 -18.62
C LYS A 86 -20.49 4.65 -19.61
N PHE A 87 -19.30 4.15 -19.95
CA PHE A 87 -19.12 3.27 -21.12
C PHE A 87 -18.54 1.89 -20.80
N ALA A 88 -17.90 1.70 -19.66
CA ALA A 88 -17.34 0.41 -19.28
C ALA A 88 -18.40 -0.50 -18.62
N PRO A 89 -18.26 -1.84 -18.74
CA PRO A 89 -19.08 -2.78 -18.00
C PRO A 89 -19.00 -2.57 -16.48
N GLN A 90 -20.13 -2.73 -15.77
CA GLN A 90 -20.20 -2.53 -14.31
C GLN A 90 -19.31 -3.49 -13.50
N ASN A 91 -18.97 -4.65 -14.05
CA ASN A 91 -18.10 -5.65 -13.43
C ASN A 91 -16.61 -5.46 -13.79
N ALA A 92 -16.29 -4.50 -14.65
CA ALA A 92 -14.91 -4.15 -15.00
C ALA A 92 -14.36 -3.10 -14.03
N ARG A 93 -13.04 -3.10 -13.86
CA ARG A 93 -12.31 -2.16 -13.02
C ARG A 93 -11.32 -1.35 -13.83
N LEU A 94 -11.17 -0.07 -13.50
CA LEU A 94 -10.13 0.79 -14.01
C LEU A 94 -9.00 0.88 -12.99
N HIS A 95 -7.77 0.56 -13.41
CA HIS A 95 -6.56 0.90 -12.67
C HIS A 95 -5.82 2.01 -13.42
N TYR A 96 -5.81 3.20 -12.86
CA TYR A 96 -5.07 4.33 -13.41
C TYR A 96 -3.75 4.48 -12.66
N ILE A 97 -2.64 4.57 -13.39
CA ILE A 97 -1.31 4.74 -12.83
C ILE A 97 -0.78 6.07 -13.37
N SER A 98 -0.32 6.96 -12.51
CA SER A 98 0.27 8.22 -12.95
C SER A 98 1.44 8.58 -12.06
N CYS A 99 2.34 9.42 -12.56
CA CYS A 99 3.41 9.97 -11.75
C CYS A 99 3.44 11.50 -11.83
N ASP A 100 3.92 12.11 -10.75
CA ASP A 100 4.19 13.54 -10.73
C ASP A 100 5.45 13.85 -9.93
N LYS A 101 6.39 14.56 -10.56
CA LYS A 101 7.62 15.00 -9.91
C LYS A 101 7.41 16.28 -9.11
N HIS A 102 6.42 17.08 -9.52
CA HIS A 102 6.08 18.38 -8.96
C HIS A 102 4.57 18.49 -8.78
N PRO A 103 3.98 17.70 -7.86
CA PRO A 103 2.53 17.68 -7.68
C PRO A 103 2.02 19.06 -7.24
N LEU A 104 0.81 19.40 -7.68
CA LEU A 104 0.13 20.63 -7.25
C LEU A 104 -0.19 20.56 -5.75
N LYS A 105 -0.10 21.68 -5.05
CA LYS A 105 -0.68 21.78 -3.70
C LYS A 105 -2.20 21.61 -3.80
N LYS A 106 -2.83 21.12 -2.74
CA LYS A 106 -4.27 20.88 -2.71
C LYS A 106 -5.10 22.11 -3.11
N ASN A 107 -4.73 23.30 -2.65
CA ASN A 107 -5.42 24.54 -3.00
C ASN A 107 -5.31 24.89 -4.49
N ASP A 108 -4.12 24.71 -5.09
CA ASP A 108 -3.91 24.95 -6.52
C ASP A 108 -4.65 23.93 -7.37
N LEU A 109 -4.67 22.66 -6.94
CA LEU A 109 -5.47 21.60 -7.56
C LEU A 109 -6.96 21.98 -7.55
N ILE A 110 -7.52 22.37 -6.41
CA ILE A 110 -8.91 22.80 -6.29
C ILE A 110 -9.22 23.94 -7.27
N LYS A 111 -8.35 24.96 -7.33
CA LYS A 111 -8.52 26.10 -8.25
C LYS A 111 -8.48 25.68 -9.72
N CYS A 112 -7.62 24.73 -10.09
CA CYS A 112 -7.61 24.17 -11.45
C CYS A 112 -8.92 23.43 -11.77
N LEU A 113 -9.37 22.57 -10.85
CA LEU A 113 -10.54 21.71 -11.05
C LEU A 113 -11.85 22.48 -11.18
N GLN A 114 -11.95 23.66 -10.55
CA GLN A 114 -13.12 24.56 -10.69
C GLN A 114 -13.37 25.03 -12.13
N LYS A 115 -12.35 25.00 -13.01
CA LYS A 115 -12.50 25.35 -14.43
C LYS A 115 -13.26 24.28 -15.23
N TRP A 116 -13.49 23.09 -14.65
CA TRP A 116 -14.14 21.96 -15.29
C TRP A 116 -15.38 21.51 -14.51
N PRO A 117 -16.47 22.30 -14.50
CA PRO A 117 -17.68 21.99 -13.73
C PRO A 117 -18.31 20.65 -14.13
N GLU A 118 -18.10 20.22 -15.38
CA GLU A 118 -18.55 18.93 -15.87
C GLU A 118 -17.83 17.72 -15.26
N LEU A 119 -16.70 17.90 -14.57
CA LEU A 119 -15.94 16.86 -13.86
C LEU A 119 -16.10 16.98 -12.33
N SER A 120 -16.97 17.86 -11.84
CA SER A 120 -17.12 18.20 -10.41
C SER A 120 -17.30 16.98 -9.50
N VAL A 121 -18.16 16.02 -9.88
CA VAL A 121 -18.43 14.81 -9.08
C VAL A 121 -17.17 13.99 -8.82
N GLN A 122 -16.36 13.74 -9.86
CA GLN A 122 -15.11 13.01 -9.72
C GLN A 122 -14.04 13.87 -9.03
N ALA A 123 -14.01 15.18 -9.33
CA ALA A 123 -13.08 16.13 -8.74
C ALA A 123 -13.23 16.23 -7.21
N GLU A 124 -14.45 16.33 -6.70
CA GLU A 124 -14.75 16.39 -5.27
C GLU A 124 -14.19 15.17 -4.53
N LYS A 125 -14.42 13.96 -5.07
CA LYS A 125 -13.88 12.71 -4.52
C LYS A 125 -12.35 12.68 -4.55
N LEU A 126 -11.73 13.12 -5.64
CA LEU A 126 -10.27 13.21 -5.72
C LEU A 126 -9.72 14.21 -4.71
N ILE A 127 -10.35 15.37 -4.53
CA ILE A 127 -9.94 16.40 -3.56
C ILE A 127 -10.06 15.86 -2.13
N GLU A 128 -11.12 15.11 -1.82
CA GLU A 128 -11.32 14.49 -0.52
C GLU A 128 -10.17 13.53 -0.17
N HIS A 129 -9.78 12.67 -1.11
CA HIS A 129 -8.73 11.67 -0.94
C HIS A 129 -7.34 12.10 -1.45
N TYR A 130 -7.14 13.40 -1.76
CA TYR A 130 -5.87 13.85 -2.31
C TYR A 130 -4.75 13.62 -1.26
N PRO A 131 -3.66 12.90 -1.61
CA PRO A 131 -2.76 12.36 -0.61
C PRO A 131 -1.92 13.47 0.04
N VAL A 132 -1.42 13.19 1.24
CA VAL A 132 -0.28 13.92 1.78
C VAL A 132 0.88 13.74 0.80
N LEU A 133 1.46 14.84 0.33
CA LEU A 133 2.40 14.85 -0.79
C LEU A 133 3.79 14.31 -0.40
N THR A 134 3.88 13.15 0.25
CA THR A 134 5.17 12.51 0.51
C THR A 134 5.67 11.81 -0.76
N PRO A 135 6.99 11.79 -1.03
CA PRO A 135 7.55 11.02 -2.13
C PRO A 135 7.17 9.53 -2.01
N GLY A 136 6.80 8.92 -3.12
CA GLY A 136 6.41 7.52 -3.12
C GLY A 136 5.11 7.20 -3.83
N TYR A 137 4.57 6.04 -3.50
CA TYR A 137 3.37 5.51 -4.13
C TYR A 137 2.18 5.77 -3.20
N HIS A 138 1.12 6.33 -3.77
CA HIS A 138 -0.15 6.56 -3.09
C HIS A 138 -1.23 5.82 -3.86
N HIS A 139 -1.87 4.84 -3.21
CA HIS A 139 -2.95 4.07 -3.82
C HIS A 139 -4.28 4.54 -3.29
N LEU A 140 -5.10 5.13 -4.16
CA LEU A 140 -6.42 5.66 -3.87
C LEU A 140 -7.46 4.77 -4.55
N ALA A 141 -8.59 4.54 -3.89
CA ALA A 141 -9.67 3.74 -4.43
C ALA A 141 -11.00 4.49 -4.30
N PHE A 142 -11.80 4.40 -5.37
CA PHE A 142 -13.08 5.09 -5.49
C PHE A 142 -14.16 4.12 -6.01
N SER A 143 -15.43 4.48 -5.82
CA SER A 143 -16.58 3.72 -6.32
C SER A 143 -16.51 2.23 -5.96
N ASN A 144 -16.25 1.91 -4.68
CA ASN A 144 -16.09 0.55 -4.16
C ASN A 144 -14.98 -0.27 -4.87
N ASN A 145 -13.79 0.31 -5.04
CA ASN A 145 -12.64 -0.27 -5.75
C ASN A 145 -12.84 -0.50 -7.27
N GLN A 146 -13.93 0.00 -7.87
CA GLN A 146 -14.10 -0.05 -9.33
C GLN A 146 -13.12 0.87 -10.06
N ILE A 147 -12.74 1.99 -9.44
CA ILE A 147 -11.77 2.94 -9.97
C ILE A 147 -10.64 3.05 -8.95
N THR A 148 -9.41 2.78 -9.37
CA THR A 148 -8.23 2.97 -8.53
C THR A 148 -7.21 3.87 -9.21
N LEU A 149 -6.50 4.66 -8.40
CA LEU A 149 -5.40 5.52 -8.83
C LEU A 149 -4.15 5.16 -8.02
N THR A 150 -3.09 4.73 -8.70
CA THR A 150 -1.74 4.70 -8.12
C THR A 150 -1.00 5.96 -8.55
N LEU A 151 -0.95 6.96 -7.67
CA LEU A 151 -0.23 8.21 -7.88
C LEU A 151 1.19 8.10 -7.31
N MET A 152 2.18 8.13 -8.20
CA MET A 152 3.60 8.00 -7.88
C MET A 152 4.27 9.37 -7.83
N LEU A 153 4.54 9.88 -6.63
CA LEU A 153 5.20 11.17 -6.43
C LEU A 153 6.73 11.00 -6.48
N GLY A 154 7.32 11.36 -7.61
CA GLY A 154 8.73 11.17 -7.89
C GLY A 154 9.09 11.30 -9.37
N ASP A 155 10.35 10.99 -9.71
CA ASP A 155 10.81 10.99 -11.10
C ASP A 155 10.13 9.88 -11.91
N VAL A 156 9.64 10.22 -13.11
CA VAL A 156 8.87 9.31 -13.97
C VAL A 156 9.63 8.01 -14.27
N LEU A 157 10.92 8.08 -14.59
CA LEU A 157 11.71 6.89 -14.91
C LEU A 157 11.88 6.02 -13.68
N GLU A 158 12.26 6.63 -12.54
CA GLU A 158 12.44 5.90 -11.29
C GLU A 158 11.14 5.23 -10.84
N CYS A 159 10.01 5.93 -10.95
CA CYS A 159 8.70 5.42 -10.55
C CYS A 159 8.31 4.20 -11.38
N TYR A 160 8.30 4.31 -12.71
CA TYR A 160 7.92 3.18 -13.58
C TYR A 160 8.94 2.04 -13.54
N GLU A 161 10.24 2.31 -13.38
CA GLU A 161 11.24 1.25 -13.19
C GLU A 161 10.99 0.40 -11.95
N GLN A 162 10.38 0.96 -10.91
CA GLN A 162 10.00 0.21 -9.71
C GLN A 162 8.77 -0.70 -9.92
N LEU A 163 8.01 -0.57 -11.03
CA LEU A 163 6.94 -1.51 -11.38
C LEU A 163 7.45 -2.78 -12.08
N LEU A 164 8.66 -2.74 -12.63
CA LEU A 164 9.32 -3.91 -13.23
C LEU A 164 9.76 -4.91 -12.15
N PHE A 165 9.83 -6.20 -12.48
CA PHE A 165 10.35 -7.26 -11.62
C PHE A 165 11.87 -7.39 -11.73
N CYS A 166 12.40 -7.40 -12.95
CA CYS A 166 13.81 -7.69 -13.21
C CYS A 166 14.49 -6.71 -14.18
N GLY A 167 13.72 -6.07 -15.07
CA GLY A 167 14.28 -5.17 -16.08
C GLY A 167 15.02 -5.86 -17.24
N ASP A 168 14.83 -7.16 -17.40
CA ASP A 168 15.24 -7.93 -18.58
C ASP A 168 14.01 -8.21 -19.44
N ILE A 169 13.98 -7.74 -20.69
CA ILE A 169 12.76 -7.71 -21.51
C ILE A 169 12.14 -9.09 -21.72
N ASN A 170 12.97 -10.12 -21.90
CA ASN A 170 12.50 -11.48 -22.17
C ASN A 170 11.98 -12.13 -20.89
N LEU A 171 12.73 -12.01 -19.79
CA LEU A 171 12.30 -12.59 -18.52
C LEU A 171 11.10 -11.84 -17.94
N GLU A 172 11.04 -10.51 -18.09
CA GLU A 172 9.93 -9.69 -17.60
C GLU A 172 8.58 -10.12 -18.20
N GLN A 173 8.55 -10.45 -19.50
CA GLN A 173 7.35 -10.97 -20.18
C GLN A 173 6.93 -12.34 -19.67
N GLN A 174 7.86 -13.18 -19.21
CA GLN A 174 7.55 -14.48 -18.63
C GLN A 174 7.07 -14.39 -17.18
N LEU A 175 7.46 -13.34 -16.46
CA LEU A 175 7.11 -13.13 -15.05
C LEU A 175 5.77 -12.41 -14.83
N ARG A 176 5.13 -11.93 -15.89
CA ARG A 176 4.00 -11.00 -15.79
C ARG A 176 2.82 -11.44 -16.63
N GLU A 177 1.63 -11.42 -16.04
CA GLU A 177 0.35 -11.66 -16.73
C GLU A 177 -0.45 -10.37 -16.96
N SER A 178 -0.08 -9.29 -16.27
CA SER A 178 -0.80 -8.02 -16.25
C SER A 178 0.00 -6.90 -16.91
N TYR A 179 -0.58 -6.18 -17.87
CA TYR A 179 0.12 -5.16 -18.65
C TYR A 179 -0.70 -3.88 -18.70
N VAL A 180 -0.04 -2.75 -19.00
CA VAL A 180 -0.73 -1.51 -19.29
C VAL A 180 -1.51 -1.70 -20.59
N ASN A 181 -2.78 -1.31 -20.61
CA ASN A 181 -3.61 -1.42 -21.81
C ASN A 181 -3.51 -0.17 -22.69
N ALA A 182 -3.35 1.01 -22.09
CA ALA A 182 -3.18 2.27 -22.80
C ALA A 182 -2.25 3.23 -22.05
N TRP A 183 -1.40 3.92 -22.79
CA TRP A 183 -0.51 4.94 -22.28
C TRP A 183 -0.95 6.33 -22.71
N TYR A 184 -0.96 7.25 -21.75
CA TYR A 184 -1.04 8.69 -21.97
C TYR A 184 0.38 9.25 -21.78
N LEU A 185 1.11 9.45 -22.89
CA LEU A 185 2.40 10.13 -22.81
C LEU A 185 2.15 11.63 -22.80
N ASP A 186 1.86 12.10 -21.60
CA ASP A 186 1.56 13.47 -21.26
C ASP A 186 2.64 14.08 -20.35
N GLY A 187 2.76 15.41 -20.44
CA GLY A 187 3.72 16.24 -19.74
C GLY A 187 4.29 17.32 -20.65
N PHE A 188 5.21 18.14 -20.13
CA PHE A 188 5.71 19.31 -20.86
C PHE A 188 6.40 18.96 -22.19
N SER A 189 6.39 19.93 -23.11
CA SER A 189 6.90 19.73 -24.47
C SER A 189 8.31 19.10 -24.49
N PRO A 190 8.63 18.22 -25.46
CA PRO A 190 9.91 17.50 -25.45
C PRO A 190 11.15 18.39 -25.40
N SER A 191 11.08 19.59 -25.97
CA SER A 191 12.14 20.59 -25.88
C SER A 191 12.40 21.09 -24.47
N LYS A 192 11.40 21.05 -23.58
CA LYS A 192 11.43 21.55 -22.21
C LYS A 192 11.62 20.45 -21.15
N ASN A 193 11.34 19.19 -21.49
CA ASN A 193 11.51 18.06 -20.56
C ASN A 193 12.04 16.79 -21.25
N GLN A 194 13.30 16.81 -21.68
CA GLN A 194 13.92 15.69 -22.42
C GLN A 194 13.92 14.37 -21.61
N SER A 195 13.99 14.43 -20.28
CA SER A 195 14.04 13.24 -19.42
C SER A 195 12.81 12.33 -19.56
N MET A 196 11.64 12.95 -19.74
CA MET A 196 10.35 12.29 -19.94
C MET A 196 10.21 11.60 -21.31
N TRP A 197 11.08 11.92 -22.27
CA TRP A 197 11.05 11.34 -23.62
C TRP A 197 12.30 10.50 -23.91
N SER A 198 12.98 10.05 -22.85
CA SER A 198 14.23 9.30 -22.97
C SER A 198 14.01 7.85 -23.39
N ASP A 199 14.94 7.29 -24.17
CA ASP A 199 14.93 5.88 -24.59
C ASP A 199 14.80 4.93 -23.38
N ASN A 200 15.39 5.30 -22.23
CA ASN A 200 15.30 4.55 -21.00
C ASN A 200 13.86 4.43 -20.46
N LEU A 201 13.07 5.49 -20.55
CA LEU A 201 11.66 5.46 -20.12
C LEU A 201 10.83 4.67 -21.13
N LEU A 202 11.00 4.91 -22.43
CA LEU A 202 10.25 4.20 -23.47
C LEU A 202 10.54 2.69 -23.44
N THR A 203 11.76 2.28 -23.08
CA THR A 203 12.10 0.86 -22.83
C THR A 203 11.31 0.28 -21.65
N VAL A 204 11.11 1.05 -20.58
CA VAL A 204 10.31 0.61 -19.41
C VAL A 204 8.84 0.52 -19.78
N ILE A 205 8.32 1.50 -20.52
CA ILE A 205 6.96 1.49 -21.07
C ILE A 205 6.74 0.23 -21.92
N ALA A 206 7.69 -0.11 -22.79
CA ALA A 206 7.65 -1.34 -23.57
C ALA A 206 7.63 -2.60 -22.69
N MET A 207 8.47 -2.69 -21.66
CA MET A 207 8.48 -3.80 -20.70
C MET A 207 7.17 -3.95 -19.90
N LEU A 208 6.42 -2.86 -19.75
CA LEU A 208 5.10 -2.84 -19.09
C LEU A 208 3.93 -2.98 -20.09
N SER A 209 4.23 -3.16 -21.38
CA SER A 209 3.26 -3.28 -22.46
C SER A 209 3.25 -4.71 -23.03
N LYS A 210 2.11 -5.13 -23.55
CA LYS A 210 1.96 -6.34 -24.39
C LYS A 210 1.43 -6.00 -25.76
N GLU A 211 1.42 -6.96 -26.68
CA GLU A 211 0.83 -6.79 -28.01
C GLU A 211 -0.57 -6.17 -27.92
N GLY A 212 -0.83 -5.14 -28.74
CA GLY A 212 -2.07 -4.38 -28.74
C GLY A 212 -2.19 -3.29 -27.66
N THR A 213 -1.18 -3.11 -26.81
CA THR A 213 -1.10 -1.94 -25.91
C THR A 213 -0.99 -0.68 -26.75
N THR A 214 -1.83 0.31 -26.48
CA THR A 214 -1.84 1.56 -27.25
C THR A 214 -1.11 2.67 -26.52
N VAL A 215 -0.64 3.65 -27.29
CA VAL A 215 -0.02 4.88 -26.81
C VAL A 215 -0.64 6.05 -27.55
N ALA A 216 -0.94 7.13 -26.86
CA ALA A 216 -1.26 8.41 -27.50
C ALA A 216 -0.50 9.56 -26.85
N THR A 217 -0.13 10.55 -27.66
CA THR A 217 0.52 11.78 -27.23
C THR A 217 0.20 12.95 -28.14
N TYR A 218 0.12 14.16 -27.56
CA TYR A 218 -0.07 15.38 -28.35
C TYR A 218 1.16 15.73 -29.20
N SER A 219 2.34 15.20 -28.87
CA SER A 219 3.60 15.53 -29.54
C SER A 219 3.78 14.73 -30.82
N ALA A 220 4.32 15.36 -31.87
CA ALA A 220 4.73 14.70 -33.11
C ALA A 220 6.20 14.91 -33.46
N SER A 221 7.05 15.15 -32.44
CA SER A 221 8.48 15.37 -32.64
C SER A 221 9.18 14.10 -33.12
N SER A 222 10.27 14.28 -33.88
CA SER A 222 11.07 13.17 -34.39
C SER A 222 11.70 12.34 -33.27
N ILE A 223 12.15 12.98 -32.19
CA ILE A 223 12.76 12.31 -31.02
C ILE A 223 11.76 11.31 -30.41
N VAL A 224 10.52 11.73 -30.18
CA VAL A 224 9.48 10.88 -29.59
C VAL A 224 9.12 9.74 -30.53
N LYS A 225 8.97 10.03 -31.84
CA LYS A 225 8.72 9.01 -32.86
C LYS A 225 9.81 7.95 -32.86
N THR A 226 11.08 8.36 -32.90
CA THR A 226 12.22 7.45 -32.91
C THR A 226 12.30 6.62 -31.63
N ALA A 227 12.13 7.23 -30.45
CA ALA A 227 12.16 6.52 -29.17
C ALA A 227 11.06 5.45 -29.08
N LEU A 228 9.83 5.77 -29.52
CA LEU A 228 8.73 4.81 -29.59
C LEU A 228 9.00 3.67 -30.58
N THR A 229 9.47 3.98 -31.79
CA THR A 229 9.84 2.95 -32.78
C THR A 229 10.92 2.02 -32.22
N ASN A 230 11.98 2.57 -31.61
CA ASN A 230 13.06 1.79 -31.02
C ASN A 230 12.57 0.90 -29.88
N ALA A 231 11.54 1.32 -29.15
CA ALA A 231 10.95 0.57 -28.05
C ALA A 231 9.97 -0.54 -28.50
N GLY A 232 9.67 -0.67 -29.80
CA GLY A 232 8.76 -1.71 -30.30
C GLY A 232 7.35 -1.25 -30.67
N PHE A 233 7.12 0.07 -30.70
CA PHE A 233 5.82 0.62 -31.07
C PHE A 233 5.73 0.95 -32.56
N VAL A 234 4.62 0.55 -33.17
CA VAL A 234 4.27 0.93 -34.55
C VAL A 234 3.52 2.26 -34.49
N ILE A 235 4.08 3.28 -35.15
CA ILE A 235 3.60 4.65 -35.09
C ILE A 235 2.52 4.92 -36.14
N GLU A 236 1.43 5.55 -35.71
CA GLU A 236 0.38 6.11 -36.54
C GLU A 236 0.30 7.63 -36.37
N LYS A 237 0.57 8.37 -37.44
CA LYS A 237 0.50 9.83 -37.42
C LYS A 237 -0.94 10.27 -37.68
N ARG A 238 -1.53 11.04 -36.76
CA ARG A 238 -2.89 11.59 -36.88
C ARG A 238 -2.86 13.12 -36.93
N LYS A 239 -3.97 13.73 -37.39
CA LYS A 239 -4.18 15.19 -37.32
C LYS A 239 -4.20 15.61 -35.84
N GLY A 240 -3.50 16.67 -35.48
CA GLY A 240 -3.50 17.19 -34.11
C GLY A 240 -4.80 17.95 -33.77
N PHE A 241 -5.07 18.12 -32.48
CA PHE A 241 -6.21 18.88 -32.00
C PHE A 241 -6.05 20.40 -32.25
N GLY A 242 -7.13 21.06 -32.67
CA GLY A 242 -7.15 22.50 -32.92
C GLY A 242 -6.09 22.94 -33.95
N PRO A 243 -5.21 23.89 -33.63
CA PRO A 243 -4.19 24.39 -34.56
C PRO A 243 -3.00 23.43 -34.72
N LYS A 244 -2.84 22.39 -33.88
CA LYS A 244 -1.72 21.46 -33.97
C LYS A 244 -1.82 20.62 -35.24
N ARG A 245 -0.79 20.65 -36.08
CA ARG A 245 -0.79 19.92 -37.38
C ARG A 245 -0.90 18.41 -37.21
N HIS A 246 -0.14 17.84 -36.27
CA HIS A 246 -0.05 16.39 -36.09
C HIS A 246 0.05 16.03 -34.61
N MET A 247 -0.36 14.80 -34.32
CA MET A 247 -0.14 14.08 -33.06
C MET A 247 0.27 12.64 -33.39
N LEU A 248 0.69 11.87 -32.38
CA LEU A 248 1.06 10.46 -32.55
C LEU A 248 0.13 9.55 -31.75
N CYS A 249 -0.33 8.51 -32.42
CA CYS A 249 -0.82 7.30 -31.82
C CYS A 249 0.18 6.18 -32.12
N ALA A 250 0.20 5.14 -31.30
CA ALA A 250 0.98 3.95 -31.59
C ALA A 250 0.36 2.72 -30.93
N TYR A 251 0.74 1.54 -31.40
CA TYR A 251 0.46 0.29 -30.71
C TYR A 251 1.73 -0.54 -30.58
N TYR A 252 1.81 -1.29 -29.49
CA TYR A 252 2.92 -2.20 -29.25
C TYR A 252 2.74 -3.46 -30.09
N GLU A 253 3.73 -3.77 -30.92
CA GLU A 253 3.73 -4.99 -31.75
C GLU A 253 4.60 -6.06 -31.08
N LYS A 254 5.89 -5.80 -30.92
CA LYS A 254 6.84 -6.74 -30.32
C LYS A 254 8.04 -6.05 -29.72
N ALA A 255 8.65 -6.72 -28.74
CA ALA A 255 9.91 -6.29 -28.17
C ALA A 255 11.05 -6.43 -29.20
N TYR A 256 11.83 -5.36 -29.40
CA TYR A 256 13.16 -5.49 -29.96
C TYR A 256 14.13 -5.89 -28.84
N SER A 257 15.05 -6.82 -29.14
CA SER A 257 15.98 -7.38 -28.15
C SER A 257 17.04 -6.36 -27.72
N SER A 258 16.69 -5.43 -26.84
CA SER A 258 17.64 -4.59 -26.14
C SER A 258 17.44 -4.76 -24.63
N SER A 259 18.29 -5.59 -24.01
CA SER A 259 18.30 -5.71 -22.55
C SER A 259 18.89 -4.44 -21.93
N LYS A 260 18.27 -3.95 -20.85
CA LYS A 260 18.84 -2.84 -20.06
C LYS A 260 20.12 -3.30 -19.37
N LYS A 261 21.06 -2.37 -19.16
CA LYS A 261 22.27 -2.63 -18.34
C LYS A 261 21.93 -2.88 -16.86
N ASN A 262 20.85 -2.27 -16.35
CA ASN A 262 20.43 -2.36 -14.94
C ASN A 262 19.38 -3.45 -14.74
N ARG A 263 19.82 -4.71 -14.62
CA ARG A 263 18.95 -5.86 -14.32
C ARG A 263 18.99 -6.23 -12.85
N HIS A 264 17.92 -6.86 -12.36
CA HIS A 264 17.77 -7.29 -10.97
C HIS A 264 17.24 -8.70 -10.86
N THR A 265 18.01 -9.60 -10.25
CA THR A 265 17.59 -10.99 -10.00
C THR A 265 16.19 -11.04 -9.36
N PRO A 266 15.19 -11.71 -9.97
CA PRO A 266 13.79 -11.68 -9.53
C PRO A 266 13.47 -12.67 -8.40
N TRP A 267 14.33 -12.74 -7.37
CA TRP A 267 14.18 -13.66 -6.23
C TRP A 267 12.95 -13.44 -5.33
N HIS A 268 12.15 -12.41 -5.59
CA HIS A 268 11.00 -12.00 -4.78
C HIS A 268 9.65 -12.33 -5.44
N ILE A 269 9.68 -12.87 -6.66
CA ILE A 269 8.50 -13.20 -7.47
C ILE A 269 8.72 -14.58 -8.10
N ASN A 270 7.63 -15.31 -8.37
CA ASN A 270 7.65 -16.60 -9.06
C ASN A 270 7.09 -16.49 -10.48
N TYR A 271 7.29 -17.52 -11.29
CA TYR A 271 6.56 -17.66 -12.54
C TYR A 271 5.06 -17.74 -12.26
N PRO A 272 4.22 -17.05 -13.05
CA PRO A 272 2.78 -17.10 -12.86
C PRO A 272 2.24 -18.53 -13.02
N VAL A 273 1.29 -18.90 -12.16
CA VAL A 273 0.60 -20.20 -12.21
C VAL A 273 -0.80 -19.96 -12.75
N THR A 274 -1.09 -20.50 -13.93
CA THR A 274 -2.39 -20.32 -14.59
C THR A 274 -3.45 -21.24 -13.97
N LYS A 275 -4.41 -20.64 -13.26
CA LYS A 275 -5.69 -21.27 -12.89
C LYS A 275 -6.83 -20.29 -13.12
N ASP A 276 -7.91 -20.77 -13.71
CA ASP A 276 -9.09 -19.97 -14.00
C ASP A 276 -10.07 -19.93 -12.81
N GLU A 277 -9.98 -20.91 -11.89
CA GLU A 277 -10.81 -20.99 -10.69
C GLU A 277 -10.46 -19.84 -9.71
N ARG A 278 -11.42 -18.98 -9.40
CA ARG A 278 -11.28 -17.86 -8.44
C ARG A 278 -11.73 -18.24 -7.03
N THR A 279 -11.17 -19.30 -6.49
CA THR A 279 -11.43 -19.78 -5.12
C THR A 279 -10.19 -19.60 -4.24
N ALA A 280 -10.36 -18.99 -3.06
CA ALA A 280 -9.28 -18.80 -2.12
C ALA A 280 -9.63 -19.37 -0.74
N LEU A 281 -8.70 -20.10 -0.15
CA LEU A 281 -8.77 -20.56 1.23
C LEU A 281 -7.79 -19.75 2.08
N ILE A 282 -8.26 -19.18 3.18
CA ILE A 282 -7.48 -18.38 4.11
C ILE A 282 -7.45 -19.10 5.45
N VAL A 283 -6.26 -19.40 5.96
CA VAL A 283 -6.07 -19.97 7.29
C VAL A 283 -5.78 -18.85 8.28
N GLY A 284 -6.73 -18.57 9.17
CA GLY A 284 -6.67 -17.53 10.20
C GLY A 284 -7.65 -16.38 9.96
N GLY A 285 -8.53 -16.12 10.93
CA GLY A 285 -9.53 -15.05 10.94
C GLY A 285 -9.11 -13.81 11.73
N GLY A 286 -7.82 -13.51 11.83
CA GLY A 286 -7.33 -12.22 12.35
C GLY A 286 -7.52 -11.07 11.33
N LEU A 287 -7.06 -9.87 11.68
CA LEU A 287 -7.13 -8.70 10.78
C LEU A 287 -6.52 -9.00 9.40
N ALA A 288 -5.38 -9.70 9.35
CA ALA A 288 -4.72 -10.05 8.09
C ALA A 288 -5.62 -10.92 7.19
N GLY A 289 -6.25 -11.95 7.76
CA GLY A 289 -7.17 -12.83 7.05
C GLY A 289 -8.44 -12.13 6.60
N CYS A 290 -9.03 -11.28 7.46
CA CYS A 290 -10.26 -10.56 7.12
C CYS A 290 -10.02 -9.50 6.04
N PHE A 291 -8.90 -8.76 6.10
CA PHE A 291 -8.57 -7.77 5.08
C PHE A 291 -8.28 -8.41 3.71
N ILE A 292 -7.50 -9.49 3.65
CA ILE A 292 -7.22 -10.17 2.38
C ILE A 292 -8.49 -10.81 1.80
N ALA A 293 -9.36 -11.38 2.65
CA ALA A 293 -10.65 -11.90 2.23
C ALA A 293 -11.53 -10.81 1.60
N ASN A 294 -11.67 -9.67 2.27
CA ASN A 294 -12.42 -8.52 1.75
C ASN A 294 -11.88 -8.03 0.40
N SER A 295 -10.55 -7.88 0.31
CA SER A 295 -9.89 -7.37 -0.90
C SER A 295 -10.03 -8.32 -2.10
N LEU A 296 -10.00 -9.64 -1.87
CA LEU A 296 -10.26 -10.67 -2.88
C LEU A 296 -11.76 -10.75 -3.24
N ALA A 297 -12.66 -10.69 -2.27
CA ALA A 297 -14.11 -10.71 -2.52
C ALA A 297 -14.56 -9.51 -3.39
N LYS A 298 -13.99 -8.32 -3.16
CA LYS A 298 -14.18 -7.12 -4.01
C LYS A 298 -13.68 -7.32 -5.46
N ARG A 299 -12.77 -8.28 -5.67
CA ARG A 299 -12.26 -8.73 -6.98
C ARG A 299 -13.05 -9.89 -7.58
N GLY A 300 -14.16 -10.28 -6.94
CA GLY A 300 -15.03 -11.36 -7.41
C GLY A 300 -14.53 -12.77 -7.11
N TRP A 301 -13.62 -12.93 -6.15
CA TRP A 301 -13.20 -14.25 -5.67
C TRP A 301 -14.20 -14.82 -4.67
N GLU A 302 -14.41 -16.13 -4.70
CA GLU A 302 -15.06 -16.88 -3.63
C GLU A 302 -14.01 -17.24 -2.58
N VAL A 303 -14.24 -16.83 -1.34
CA VAL A 303 -13.25 -16.91 -0.28
C VAL A 303 -13.82 -17.71 0.88
N THR A 304 -13.05 -18.66 1.39
CA THR A 304 -13.35 -19.36 2.65
C THR A 304 -12.28 -19.04 3.68
N ILE A 305 -12.68 -18.62 4.88
CA ILE A 305 -11.80 -18.40 6.02
C ILE A 305 -11.96 -19.57 6.99
N LEU A 306 -10.85 -20.23 7.32
CA LEU A 306 -10.77 -21.22 8.39
C LEU A 306 -10.23 -20.53 9.66
N GLU A 307 -11.06 -20.46 10.70
CA GLU A 307 -10.71 -19.89 11.99
C GLU A 307 -10.74 -20.99 13.06
N GLU A 308 -9.66 -21.09 13.83
CA GLU A 308 -9.53 -22.07 14.91
C GLU A 308 -10.48 -21.76 16.07
N LYS A 309 -10.73 -20.48 16.34
CA LYS A 309 -11.59 -19.99 17.42
C LYS A 309 -13.07 -19.93 16.99
N GLU A 310 -13.93 -19.58 17.94
CA GLU A 310 -15.38 -19.49 17.73
C GLU A 310 -15.81 -18.29 16.89
N LYS A 311 -14.95 -17.27 16.73
CA LYS A 311 -15.20 -16.08 15.92
C LYS A 311 -13.89 -15.46 15.44
N VAL A 312 -13.99 -14.60 14.43
CA VAL A 312 -12.85 -13.82 13.91
C VAL A 312 -12.33 -12.82 14.95
N GLY A 313 -11.12 -12.31 14.73
CA GLY A 313 -10.51 -11.28 15.57
C GLY A 313 -10.09 -11.75 16.97
N CYS A 314 -10.08 -13.06 17.27
CA CYS A 314 -9.79 -13.56 18.64
C CYS A 314 -8.30 -13.78 18.97
N GLY A 315 -7.42 -13.79 17.97
CA GLY A 315 -5.97 -13.98 18.18
C GLY A 315 -5.25 -12.68 18.56
N GLY A 316 -4.07 -12.43 17.95
CA GLY A 316 -3.35 -11.15 18.12
C GLY A 316 -4.12 -9.89 17.71
N SER A 317 -5.31 -10.06 17.10
CA SER A 317 -6.24 -9.00 16.69
C SER A 317 -7.35 -8.71 17.71
N ALA A 318 -7.33 -9.30 18.91
CA ALA A 318 -8.42 -9.13 19.88
C ALA A 318 -8.44 -7.78 20.63
N ASN A 319 -7.52 -6.86 20.29
CA ASN A 319 -7.49 -5.53 20.88
C ASN A 319 -8.69 -4.68 20.42
N GLN A 320 -9.61 -4.44 21.34
CA GLN A 320 -10.80 -3.61 21.11
C GLN A 320 -10.50 -2.09 21.04
N GLN A 321 -9.28 -1.65 21.38
CA GLN A 321 -8.78 -0.29 21.12
C GLN A 321 -7.33 -0.38 20.63
N ALA A 322 -7.14 -0.83 19.39
CA ALA A 322 -5.81 -0.90 18.78
C ALA A 322 -5.39 0.49 18.28
N VAL A 323 -4.20 0.96 18.65
CA VAL A 323 -3.72 2.30 18.25
C VAL A 323 -3.13 2.29 16.85
N LEU A 324 -3.50 3.26 16.01
CA LEU A 324 -2.97 3.46 14.67
C LEU A 324 -1.86 4.50 14.68
N PHE A 325 -0.59 4.12 14.52
CA PHE A 325 0.47 5.13 14.37
C PHE A 325 1.62 4.64 13.48
N PRO A 326 2.33 5.56 12.80
CA PRO A 326 3.50 5.22 12.00
C PRO A 326 4.78 5.15 12.85
N LYS A 327 5.85 4.57 12.28
CA LYS A 327 7.23 4.79 12.75
C LYS A 327 7.95 5.65 11.72
N LEU A 328 8.16 6.91 12.08
CA LEU A 328 8.73 7.93 11.21
C LEU A 328 10.25 8.04 11.42
N SER A 329 10.96 8.51 10.40
CA SER A 329 12.40 8.71 10.44
C SER A 329 12.84 9.72 9.39
N THR A 330 13.87 10.51 9.71
CA THR A 330 14.58 11.38 8.75
C THR A 330 15.37 10.60 7.69
N TYR A 331 15.51 9.29 7.85
CA TYR A 331 16.25 8.43 6.95
C TYR A 331 15.32 7.49 6.17
N LYS A 332 15.62 7.33 4.88
CA LYS A 332 14.96 6.35 4.02
C LYS A 332 15.53 4.95 4.30
N SER A 333 14.67 4.08 4.80
CA SER A 333 14.87 2.64 4.87
C SER A 333 13.61 1.94 4.35
N PRO A 334 13.70 0.69 3.87
CA PRO A 334 12.50 -0.05 3.48
C PRO A 334 11.45 -0.11 4.60
N PHE A 335 11.88 -0.24 5.86
CA PHE A 335 11.01 -0.22 7.02
C PHE A 335 10.26 1.12 7.18
N THR A 336 10.98 2.23 7.19
CA THR A 336 10.37 3.56 7.41
C THR A 336 9.49 3.99 6.23
N GLN A 337 9.87 3.62 5.01
CA GLN A 337 9.04 3.85 3.81
C GLN A 337 7.77 3.02 3.81
N PHE A 338 7.86 1.72 4.11
CA PHE A 338 6.69 0.85 4.18
C PHE A 338 5.74 1.31 5.29
N MET A 339 6.26 1.70 6.46
CA MET A 339 5.46 2.24 7.57
C MET A 339 4.72 3.51 7.18
N LEU A 340 5.37 4.44 6.47
CA LEU A 340 4.75 5.68 6.01
C LEU A 340 3.62 5.40 4.99
N TYR A 341 3.91 4.61 3.95
CA TYR A 341 2.90 4.32 2.92
C TYR A 341 1.72 3.57 3.53
N SER A 342 1.99 2.61 4.41
CA SER A 342 0.93 1.85 5.06
C SER A 342 0.09 2.71 5.98
N PHE A 343 0.70 3.63 6.74
CA PHE A 343 -0.05 4.54 7.60
C PHE A 343 -0.99 5.45 6.80
N LEU A 344 -0.50 6.05 5.71
CA LEU A 344 -1.33 6.90 4.86
C LEU A 344 -2.48 6.12 4.24
N TYR A 345 -2.20 4.95 3.66
CA TYR A 345 -3.22 4.08 3.09
C TYR A 345 -4.24 3.59 4.13
N ALA A 346 -3.77 3.12 5.28
CA ALA A 346 -4.64 2.66 6.37
C ALA A 346 -5.50 3.81 6.92
N ASN A 347 -4.95 5.01 7.02
CA ASN A 347 -5.70 6.18 7.46
C ASN A 347 -6.90 6.48 6.57
N ASP A 348 -6.71 6.45 5.25
CA ASP A 348 -7.81 6.67 4.29
C ASP A 348 -8.86 5.56 4.38
N VAL A 349 -8.43 4.29 4.50
CA VAL A 349 -9.32 3.15 4.70
C VAL A 349 -10.18 3.31 5.96
N TYR A 350 -9.55 3.63 7.09
CA TYR A 350 -10.27 3.76 8.37
C TYR A 350 -11.14 5.02 8.42
N LYS A 351 -10.71 6.14 7.84
CA LYS A 351 -11.55 7.35 7.71
C LYS A 351 -12.83 7.03 6.96
N GLU A 352 -12.75 6.27 5.87
CA GLU A 352 -13.94 5.89 5.11
C GLU A 352 -14.84 4.95 5.92
N LEU A 353 -14.28 3.94 6.59
CA LEU A 353 -15.07 3.04 7.45
C LEU A 353 -15.78 3.78 8.59
N LEU A 354 -15.12 4.73 9.23
CA LEU A 354 -15.68 5.51 10.34
C LEU A 354 -16.82 6.47 9.93
N LYS A 355 -17.03 6.71 8.63
CA LYS A 355 -18.23 7.42 8.16
C LYS A 355 -19.50 6.58 8.29
N HIS A 356 -19.35 5.25 8.27
CA HIS A 356 -20.46 4.29 8.19
C HIS A 356 -20.61 3.44 9.46
N TYR A 357 -19.54 3.31 10.25
CA TYR A 357 -19.50 2.43 11.42
C TYR A 357 -18.85 3.12 12.63
N ASP A 358 -19.43 2.91 13.81
CA ASP A 358 -18.86 3.36 15.09
C ASP A 358 -17.84 2.33 15.61
N LEU A 359 -16.62 2.38 15.07
CA LEU A 359 -15.56 1.40 15.36
C LEU A 359 -14.38 1.99 16.14
N GLY A 360 -14.40 3.28 16.45
CA GLY A 360 -13.29 3.97 17.05
C GLY A 360 -13.15 5.39 16.56
N GLU A 361 -11.99 5.98 16.79
CA GLU A 361 -11.79 7.42 16.58
C GLU A 361 -10.40 7.70 16.02
N LEU A 362 -10.33 8.56 15.00
CA LEU A 362 -9.09 9.12 14.47
C LEU A 362 -8.93 10.60 14.84
N LYS A 363 -8.98 10.88 16.14
CA LYS A 363 -8.89 12.24 16.73
C LYS A 363 -7.46 12.60 17.18
N GLY A 364 -6.49 11.78 16.81
CA GLY A 364 -5.07 11.93 17.10
C GLY A 364 -4.55 11.05 18.23
N SER A 365 -3.22 11.00 18.37
CA SER A 365 -2.52 10.35 19.49
C SER A 365 -1.25 11.12 19.83
N LEU A 366 -0.76 10.97 21.06
CA LEU A 366 0.52 11.53 21.50
C LEU A 366 1.57 10.44 21.71
N LEU A 367 2.72 10.58 21.05
CA LEU A 367 3.92 9.80 21.33
C LEU A 367 4.81 10.65 22.26
N LEU A 368 4.81 10.34 23.55
CA LEU A 368 5.47 11.14 24.58
C LEU A 368 6.99 11.02 24.50
N ALA A 369 7.67 12.16 24.57
CA ALA A 369 9.12 12.26 24.68
C ALA A 369 9.59 11.98 26.12
N HIS A 370 9.23 10.81 26.65
CA HIS A 370 9.43 10.40 28.04
C HIS A 370 10.90 10.11 28.43
N ASN A 371 11.83 10.18 27.48
CA ASN A 371 13.28 10.10 27.72
C ASN A 371 14.05 10.89 26.64
N GLU A 372 15.33 11.17 26.91
CA GLU A 372 16.19 11.95 26.01
C GLU A 372 16.36 11.31 24.61
N ARG A 373 16.31 9.98 24.52
CA ARG A 373 16.42 9.28 23.24
C ARG A 373 15.20 9.54 22.35
N GLU A 374 13.98 9.41 22.90
CA GLU A 374 12.76 9.68 22.14
C GLU A 374 12.63 11.17 21.83
N LYS A 375 13.02 12.06 22.76
CA LYS A 375 13.10 13.50 22.50
C LYS A 375 14.02 13.82 21.33
N ALA A 376 15.25 13.28 21.31
CA ALA A 376 16.19 13.48 20.20
C ALA A 376 15.67 12.88 18.88
N ASN A 377 15.08 11.68 18.92
CA ASN A 377 14.47 11.05 17.75
C ASN A 377 13.36 11.93 17.15
N GLN A 378 12.48 12.44 17.99
CA GLN A 378 11.37 13.30 17.58
C GLN A 378 11.86 14.66 17.07
N GLN A 379 12.80 15.29 17.77
CA GLN A 379 13.42 16.55 17.34
C GLN A 379 14.09 16.42 15.97
N SER A 380 14.68 15.26 15.65
CA SER A 380 15.25 15.05 14.31
C SER A 380 14.23 15.20 13.20
N LEU A 381 12.93 14.94 13.46
CA LEU A 381 11.86 15.01 12.47
C LEU A 381 11.38 16.44 12.17
N ILE A 382 11.85 17.48 12.88
CA ILE A 382 11.25 18.82 12.83
C ILE A 382 11.06 19.36 11.41
N HIS A 383 12.12 19.36 10.59
CA HIS A 383 12.06 19.83 9.21
C HIS A 383 11.09 19.02 8.34
N TRP A 384 10.97 17.72 8.64
CA TRP A 384 10.08 16.85 7.90
C TRP A 384 8.61 17.10 8.28
N LEU A 385 8.32 17.36 9.55
CA LEU A 385 6.98 17.68 10.04
C LEU A 385 6.52 19.09 9.62
N GLU A 386 7.45 20.05 9.49
CA GLU A 386 7.15 21.37 8.91
C GLU A 386 6.65 21.26 7.47
N LEU A 387 7.19 20.30 6.70
CA LEU A 387 6.77 20.05 5.32
C LEU A 387 5.48 19.21 5.22
N TYR A 388 5.23 18.36 6.21
CA TYR A 388 4.11 17.42 6.23
C TYR A 388 3.40 17.45 7.61
N PRO A 389 2.70 18.54 7.94
CA PRO A 389 2.04 18.70 9.24
C PRO A 389 0.96 17.63 9.51
N GLU A 390 0.45 16.98 8.47
CA GLU A 390 -0.51 15.86 8.56
C GLU A 390 0.11 14.61 9.20
N LEU A 391 1.44 14.47 9.14
CA LEU A 391 2.19 13.35 9.73
C LEU A 391 2.53 13.58 11.21
N GLY A 392 2.43 14.81 11.68
CA GLY A 392 2.51 15.16 13.09
C GLY A 392 3.09 16.54 13.38
N GLN A 393 3.03 16.92 14.64
CA GLN A 393 3.55 18.17 15.18
C GLN A 393 4.29 17.89 16.49
N LEU A 394 5.47 18.48 16.65
CA LEU A 394 6.15 18.47 17.95
C LEU A 394 5.44 19.46 18.87
N VAL A 395 5.08 18.99 20.05
CA VAL A 395 4.34 19.77 21.05
C VAL A 395 5.09 19.78 22.37
N ASP A 396 4.98 20.89 23.09
CA ASP A 396 5.51 21.01 24.45
C ASP A 396 4.59 20.35 25.50
N GLU A 397 4.97 20.44 26.77
CA GLU A 397 4.26 19.84 27.91
C GLU A 397 2.85 20.45 28.09
N LYS A 398 2.74 21.76 27.89
CA LYS A 398 1.47 22.49 28.01
C LYS A 398 0.51 22.06 26.90
N GLN A 399 0.98 22.06 25.66
CA GLN A 399 0.22 21.62 24.50
C GLN A 399 -0.17 20.14 24.61
N SER A 400 0.74 19.28 25.09
CA SER A 400 0.44 17.87 25.33
C SER A 400 -0.66 17.69 26.37
N SER A 401 -0.65 18.49 27.43
CA SER A 401 -1.69 18.48 28.46
C SER A 401 -3.05 18.95 27.92
N GLU A 402 -3.06 20.01 27.10
CA GLU A 402 -4.27 20.53 26.47
C GLU A 402 -4.89 19.52 25.49
N LEU A 403 -4.06 18.90 24.64
CA LEU A 403 -4.47 17.89 23.66
C LEU A 403 -4.98 16.61 24.34
N SER A 404 -4.24 16.11 25.34
CA SER A 404 -4.61 14.90 26.07
C SER A 404 -5.79 15.10 27.02
N GLY A 405 -6.01 16.31 27.53
CA GLY A 405 -7.03 16.62 28.54
C GLY A 405 -6.60 16.29 29.98
N ILE A 406 -5.38 15.82 30.20
CA ILE A 406 -4.81 15.52 31.52
C ILE A 406 -3.44 16.20 31.68
N SER A 407 -2.99 16.39 32.93
CA SER A 407 -1.64 16.93 33.19
C SER A 407 -0.57 15.95 32.71
N LEU A 408 0.34 16.44 31.87
CA LEU A 408 1.49 15.67 31.38
C LEU A 408 2.78 16.47 31.57
N PRO A 409 3.82 15.89 32.17
CA PRO A 409 5.12 16.55 32.36
C PRO A 409 6.02 16.40 31.13
N TYR A 410 5.47 15.97 29.98
CA TYR A 410 6.24 15.67 28.77
C TYR A 410 5.60 16.36 27.57
N GLY A 411 6.46 16.91 26.71
CA GLY A 411 6.12 17.14 25.31
C GLY A 411 6.09 15.83 24.51
N GLY A 412 5.92 15.93 23.20
CA GLY A 412 5.96 14.77 22.35
C GLY A 412 5.65 15.05 20.88
N LEU A 413 5.40 13.98 20.14
CA LEU A 413 4.89 14.04 18.78
C LEU A 413 3.38 13.79 18.80
N PHE A 414 2.59 14.82 18.52
CA PHE A 414 1.17 14.71 18.25
C PHE A 414 0.96 14.28 16.79
N ILE A 415 0.17 13.24 16.54
CA ILE A 415 -0.15 12.78 15.19
C ILE A 415 -1.66 12.97 14.99
N PRO A 416 -2.11 14.02 14.26
CA PRO A 416 -3.53 14.35 14.15
C PRO A 416 -4.38 13.24 13.52
N SER A 417 -3.83 12.57 12.51
CA SER A 417 -4.51 11.50 11.77
C SER A 417 -4.48 10.13 12.49
N SER A 418 -3.89 10.06 13.67
CA SER A 418 -3.81 8.84 14.49
C SER A 418 -5.09 8.64 15.30
N GLY A 419 -5.16 7.54 16.03
CA GLY A 419 -6.24 7.25 16.97
C GLY A 419 -6.30 5.77 17.29
N TRP A 420 -7.51 5.23 17.43
CA TRP A 420 -7.70 3.82 17.74
C TRP A 420 -8.91 3.21 17.00
N ILE A 421 -8.85 1.90 16.76
CA ILE A 421 -9.91 1.12 16.11
C ILE A 421 -10.17 -0.17 16.91
N ASN A 422 -11.44 -0.55 17.02
CA ASN A 422 -11.91 -1.82 17.54
C ASN A 422 -11.62 -2.93 16.52
N SER A 423 -10.56 -3.71 16.76
CA SER A 423 -10.07 -4.69 15.79
C SER A 423 -11.01 -5.90 15.61
N PRO A 424 -11.62 -6.47 16.66
CA PRO A 424 -12.63 -7.52 16.51
C PRO A 424 -13.82 -7.10 15.63
N GLU A 425 -14.45 -5.97 15.91
CA GLU A 425 -15.61 -5.49 15.14
C GLU A 425 -15.23 -5.14 13.70
N LEU A 426 -14.01 -4.60 13.50
CA LEU A 426 -13.48 -4.40 12.15
C LEU A 426 -13.35 -5.73 11.39
N CYS A 427 -12.92 -6.82 12.03
CA CYS A 427 -12.88 -8.13 11.39
C CYS A 427 -14.27 -8.56 10.94
N ASP A 428 -15.30 -8.43 11.79
CA ASP A 428 -16.68 -8.79 11.46
C ASP A 428 -17.20 -7.99 10.24
N ILE A 429 -16.95 -6.68 10.19
CA ILE A 429 -17.35 -5.82 9.07
C ILE A 429 -16.61 -6.17 7.78
N LEU A 430 -15.32 -6.50 7.85
CA LEU A 430 -14.53 -6.83 6.67
C LEU A 430 -15.00 -8.13 5.99
N ILE A 431 -15.54 -9.08 6.77
CA ILE A 431 -16.02 -10.35 6.23
C ILE A 431 -17.51 -10.35 5.86
N ASP A 432 -18.22 -9.25 6.10
CA ASP A 432 -19.63 -9.08 5.70
C ASP A 432 -19.76 -8.89 4.18
N ASN A 433 -19.55 -9.99 3.46
CA ASN A 433 -19.66 -10.08 2.02
C ASN A 433 -20.15 -11.47 1.64
N LYS A 434 -21.14 -11.54 0.74
CA LYS A 434 -21.74 -12.80 0.27
C LYS A 434 -20.76 -13.79 -0.37
N ARG A 435 -19.57 -13.34 -0.79
CA ARG A 435 -18.50 -14.19 -1.35
C ARG A 435 -17.50 -14.69 -0.31
N ILE A 436 -17.70 -14.35 0.96
CA ILE A 436 -16.85 -14.78 2.07
C ILE A 436 -17.64 -15.77 2.92
N SER A 437 -17.12 -16.98 3.04
CA SER A 437 -17.62 -18.00 3.95
C SER A 437 -16.66 -18.13 5.13
N LEU A 438 -17.20 -18.19 6.35
CA LEU A 438 -16.42 -18.38 7.58
C LEU A 438 -16.71 -19.76 8.17
N ILE A 439 -15.67 -20.52 8.48
CA ILE A 439 -15.75 -21.80 9.18
C ILE A 439 -14.93 -21.68 10.46
N THR A 440 -15.61 -21.64 11.60
CA THR A 440 -15.05 -21.48 12.95
C THR A 440 -14.80 -22.82 13.62
N GLY A 441 -14.04 -22.83 14.72
CA GLY A 441 -13.71 -24.07 15.44
C GLY A 441 -12.86 -25.04 14.62
N ASN A 442 -12.21 -24.56 13.57
CA ASN A 442 -11.56 -25.36 12.55
C ASN A 442 -10.04 -25.18 12.62
N ARG A 443 -9.39 -26.00 13.45
CA ARG A 443 -7.93 -26.00 13.55
C ARG A 443 -7.32 -26.70 12.35
N VAL A 444 -6.41 -26.02 11.66
CA VAL A 444 -5.65 -26.59 10.53
C VAL A 444 -4.38 -27.26 11.02
N GLN A 445 -4.21 -28.54 10.72
CA GLN A 445 -3.06 -29.35 11.15
C GLN A 445 -2.04 -29.58 10.02
N SER A 446 -2.53 -29.76 8.79
CA SER A 446 -1.71 -29.91 7.58
C SER A 446 -2.32 -29.11 6.45
N ILE A 447 -1.50 -28.90 5.41
CA ILE A 447 -1.91 -28.31 4.14
C ILE A 447 -1.40 -29.23 3.04
N ASP A 448 -2.25 -29.56 2.08
CA ASP A 448 -1.93 -30.56 1.08
C ASP A 448 -2.22 -30.02 -0.32
N TYR A 449 -1.35 -30.31 -1.29
CA TYR A 449 -1.55 -29.92 -2.69
C TYR A 449 -1.82 -31.15 -3.54
N ASN A 450 -3.05 -31.30 -4.04
CA ASN A 450 -3.47 -32.48 -4.82
C ASN A 450 -3.05 -32.41 -6.31
N GLN A 451 -1.96 -31.69 -6.62
CA GLN A 451 -1.48 -31.32 -7.96
C GLN A 451 -2.35 -30.28 -8.70
N LYS A 452 -3.65 -30.19 -8.37
CA LYS A 452 -4.55 -29.20 -8.96
C LYS A 452 -4.91 -28.08 -8.00
N ASN A 453 -5.29 -28.37 -6.77
CA ASN A 453 -5.82 -27.44 -5.77
C ASN A 453 -5.17 -27.69 -4.41
N TRP A 454 -5.24 -26.68 -3.54
CA TRP A 454 -4.93 -26.83 -2.14
C TRP A 454 -6.13 -27.45 -1.43
N VAL A 455 -5.86 -28.44 -0.59
CA VAL A 455 -6.84 -29.15 0.23
C VAL A 455 -6.45 -28.96 1.69
N VAL A 456 -7.39 -28.47 2.49
CA VAL A 456 -7.21 -28.28 3.94
C VAL A 456 -8.51 -28.66 4.63
N ASN A 457 -8.47 -29.63 5.54
CA ASN A 457 -9.66 -30.14 6.24
C ASN A 457 -10.83 -30.45 5.28
N ASP A 458 -10.53 -31.17 4.18
CA ASP A 458 -11.45 -31.54 3.10
C ASP A 458 -12.06 -30.39 2.27
N ILE A 459 -11.52 -29.18 2.41
CA ILE A 459 -11.94 -28.01 1.63
C ILE A 459 -10.90 -27.72 0.56
N GLU A 460 -11.34 -27.60 -0.69
CA GLU A 460 -10.47 -27.32 -1.83
C GLU A 460 -10.55 -25.86 -2.28
N ALA A 461 -9.40 -25.29 -2.63
CA ALA A 461 -9.32 -23.99 -3.29
C ALA A 461 -8.13 -23.90 -4.25
N SER A 462 -8.24 -23.03 -5.26
CA SER A 462 -7.18 -22.81 -6.24
C SER A 462 -5.97 -22.06 -5.67
N VAL A 463 -6.22 -21.25 -4.63
CA VAL A 463 -5.26 -20.43 -3.86
C VAL A 463 -5.37 -20.73 -2.36
N LEU A 464 -4.21 -20.85 -1.69
CA LEU A 464 -4.11 -20.95 -0.23
C LEU A 464 -3.31 -19.77 0.35
N ILE A 465 -3.84 -19.14 1.39
CA ILE A 465 -3.22 -17.99 2.06
C ILE A 465 -3.10 -18.29 3.56
N LEU A 466 -1.87 -18.29 4.06
CA LEU A 466 -1.57 -18.50 5.47
C LEU A 466 -1.52 -17.15 6.20
N ALA A 467 -2.56 -16.85 6.98
CA ALA A 467 -2.74 -15.62 7.75
C ALA A 467 -2.91 -15.89 9.26
N ASN A 468 -2.44 -17.05 9.73
CA ASN A 468 -2.64 -17.59 11.08
C ASN A 468 -1.61 -17.09 12.12
N GLY A 469 -1.12 -15.86 11.95
CA GLY A 469 -0.23 -15.22 12.92
C GLY A 469 1.08 -15.98 13.16
N GLN A 470 1.38 -16.32 14.41
CA GLN A 470 2.62 -17.01 14.78
C GLN A 470 2.62 -18.48 14.33
N GLN A 471 1.42 -19.08 14.28
CA GLN A 471 1.21 -20.48 13.91
C GLN A 471 1.55 -20.75 12.44
N VAL A 472 1.86 -19.70 11.66
CA VAL A 472 2.38 -19.85 10.30
C VAL A 472 3.59 -20.79 10.24
N ASN A 473 4.36 -20.92 11.33
CA ASN A 473 5.52 -21.81 11.39
C ASN A 473 5.20 -23.30 11.63
N TYR A 474 3.93 -23.68 11.78
CA TYR A 474 3.55 -25.08 12.07
C TYR A 474 3.59 -26.01 10.86
N PHE A 475 3.49 -25.47 9.65
CA PHE A 475 3.50 -26.28 8.43
C PHE A 475 4.92 -26.58 7.97
N HIS A 476 5.10 -27.73 7.32
CA HIS A 476 6.40 -28.16 6.80
C HIS A 476 6.96 -27.14 5.79
N GLU A 477 6.10 -26.57 4.97
CA GLU A 477 6.40 -25.59 3.91
C GLU A 477 6.92 -24.27 4.49
N THR A 478 6.54 -23.90 5.70
CA THR A 478 6.76 -22.58 6.31
C THR A 478 7.61 -22.58 7.58
N ASN A 479 7.97 -23.75 8.12
CA ASN A 479 8.76 -23.86 9.36
C ASN A 479 10.11 -23.09 9.33
N HIS A 480 10.62 -22.82 8.12
CA HIS A 480 11.88 -22.12 7.88
C HIS A 480 11.77 -20.59 8.01
N LEU A 481 10.55 -20.04 8.03
CA LEU A 481 10.32 -18.60 8.17
C LEU A 481 10.74 -18.15 9.58
N PRO A 482 11.45 -17.01 9.73
CA PRO A 482 11.96 -16.60 11.02
C PRO A 482 10.91 -15.83 11.84
N VAL A 483 9.67 -16.30 11.90
CA VAL A 483 8.60 -15.67 12.70
C VAL A 483 8.77 -16.04 14.16
N LYS A 484 8.74 -15.03 15.04
CA LYS A 484 8.81 -15.20 16.48
C LYS A 484 7.47 -14.85 17.12
N ALA A 485 7.07 -15.67 18.08
CA ALA A 485 5.99 -15.36 18.99
C ALA A 485 6.44 -14.30 19.99
N ILE A 486 5.61 -13.30 20.21
CA ILE A 486 5.77 -12.30 21.28
C ILE A 486 4.45 -12.19 22.01
N ARG A 487 4.40 -12.71 23.22
CA ARG A 487 3.24 -12.57 24.11
C ARG A 487 3.16 -11.13 24.62
N GLY A 488 1.96 -10.59 24.69
CA GLY A 488 1.70 -9.31 25.34
C GLY A 488 0.33 -9.28 26.00
N GLN A 489 0.29 -8.69 27.19
CA GLN A 489 -0.90 -8.52 28.01
C GLN A 489 -1.33 -7.05 28.10
N MET A 490 -2.62 -6.82 27.95
CA MET A 490 -3.32 -5.57 28.23
C MET A 490 -4.09 -5.71 29.53
N THR A 491 -4.13 -4.63 30.30
CA THR A 491 -4.85 -4.54 31.58
C THR A 491 -5.97 -3.51 31.42
N THR A 492 -7.18 -3.86 31.86
CA THR A 492 -8.34 -2.97 31.89
C THR A 492 -8.55 -2.49 33.32
N ILE A 493 -8.58 -1.17 33.53
CA ILE A 493 -8.77 -0.56 34.85
C ILE A 493 -10.03 0.30 34.89
N GLN A 494 -10.65 0.41 36.06
CA GLN A 494 -11.74 1.36 36.29
C GLN A 494 -11.25 2.80 36.04
N SER A 495 -12.03 3.62 35.33
CA SER A 495 -11.71 5.05 35.20
C SER A 495 -12.02 5.82 36.48
N THR A 496 -11.22 6.84 36.79
CA THR A 496 -11.47 7.82 37.86
C THR A 496 -12.04 9.11 37.27
N GLN A 497 -12.60 9.99 38.12
CA GLN A 497 -13.11 11.29 37.67
C GLN A 497 -12.04 12.14 36.96
N GLU A 498 -10.78 11.97 37.35
CA GLU A 498 -9.66 12.66 36.72
C GLU A 498 -9.25 11.98 35.41
N SER A 499 -9.11 10.65 35.41
CA SER A 499 -8.63 9.92 34.24
C SER A 499 -9.62 9.93 33.07
N THR A 500 -10.93 10.07 33.32
CA THR A 500 -11.94 10.22 32.27
C THR A 500 -11.74 11.46 31.40
N LYS A 501 -10.93 12.43 31.84
CA LYS A 501 -10.58 13.61 31.03
C LYS A 501 -9.61 13.29 29.89
N LEU A 502 -8.98 12.10 29.89
CA LEU A 502 -8.10 11.67 28.81
C LEU A 502 -8.88 11.55 27.49
N LYS A 503 -8.52 12.36 26.50
CA LYS A 503 -9.22 12.48 25.21
C LYS A 503 -8.62 11.64 24.08
N ILE A 504 -7.31 11.42 24.10
CA ILE A 504 -6.57 10.74 23.02
C ILE A 504 -5.60 9.69 23.57
N PRO A 505 -5.24 8.65 22.78
CA PRO A 505 -4.23 7.68 23.18
C PRO A 505 -2.88 8.33 23.50
N LEU A 506 -2.24 7.88 24.57
CA LEU A 506 -0.87 8.24 24.93
C LEU A 506 0.04 7.03 24.74
N CYS A 507 1.17 7.22 24.07
CA CYS A 507 2.16 6.19 23.78
C CYS A 507 3.54 6.59 24.32
N ALA A 508 4.18 5.70 25.09
CA ALA A 508 5.50 5.84 25.69
C ALA A 508 6.17 4.44 25.79
N GLU A 509 6.80 4.07 26.92
CA GLU A 509 7.18 2.69 27.29
C GLU A 509 5.95 1.82 27.63
N GLY A 510 4.90 1.94 26.83
CA GLY A 510 3.55 1.47 27.08
C GLY A 510 2.54 2.42 26.42
N HIS A 511 1.26 2.23 26.69
CA HIS A 511 0.21 3.10 26.20
C HIS A 511 -1.02 3.01 27.12
N VAL A 512 -1.79 4.10 27.13
CA VAL A 512 -3.09 4.18 27.75
C VAL A 512 -4.09 4.80 26.78
N LEU A 513 -5.29 4.23 26.75
CA LEU A 513 -6.37 4.64 25.87
C LEU A 513 -7.38 5.51 26.62
N PRO A 514 -8.11 6.42 25.94
CA PRO A 514 -9.26 7.11 26.49
C PRO A 514 -10.28 6.14 27.10
N ALA A 515 -11.01 6.63 28.11
CA ALA A 515 -11.99 5.80 28.80
C ALA A 515 -13.13 5.39 27.87
N LEU A 516 -13.48 4.11 27.86
CA LEU A 516 -14.67 3.58 27.22
C LEU A 516 -15.44 2.75 28.24
N ASN A 517 -16.75 2.98 28.36
CA ASN A 517 -17.61 2.29 29.33
C ASN A 517 -17.05 2.33 30.77
N ASN A 518 -16.59 3.50 31.21
CA ASN A 518 -15.95 3.73 32.52
C ASN A 518 -14.67 2.90 32.78
N SER A 519 -13.94 2.52 31.73
CA SER A 519 -12.69 1.77 31.86
C SER A 519 -11.60 2.26 30.91
N HIS A 520 -10.34 2.18 31.33
CA HIS A 520 -9.18 2.41 30.48
C HIS A 520 -8.50 1.10 30.15
N ARG A 521 -7.95 1.02 28.94
CA ARG A 521 -7.00 -0.03 28.57
C ARG A 521 -5.58 0.48 28.67
N VAL A 522 -4.72 -0.35 29.24
CA VAL A 522 -3.34 -0.01 29.56
C VAL A 522 -2.46 -1.17 29.13
N GLY A 523 -1.34 -0.87 28.48
CA GLY A 523 -0.41 -1.94 28.14
C GLY A 523 0.76 -1.54 27.26
N ALA A 524 1.47 -2.48 26.64
CA ALA A 524 1.35 -3.90 26.88
C ALA A 524 2.64 -4.45 27.46
N SER A 525 2.56 -5.61 28.13
CA SER A 525 3.74 -6.44 28.35
C SER A 525 4.32 -6.93 27.02
N TYR A 526 5.58 -7.36 27.07
CA TYR A 526 6.35 -7.76 25.89
C TYR A 526 7.30 -8.89 26.25
N ASP A 527 6.87 -10.12 25.97
CA ASP A 527 7.60 -11.33 26.31
C ASP A 527 7.94 -12.12 25.04
N ILE A 528 9.24 -12.22 24.73
CA ILE A 528 9.75 -12.74 23.46
C ILE A 528 9.96 -14.24 23.58
N GLY A 529 9.43 -15.00 22.61
CA GLY A 529 9.59 -16.45 22.54
C GLY A 529 8.46 -17.24 23.19
N THR A 530 7.59 -16.58 23.95
CA THR A 530 6.41 -17.19 24.56
C THR A 530 5.27 -17.29 23.54
N SER A 531 4.81 -18.52 23.29
CA SER A 531 3.79 -18.84 22.28
C SER A 531 2.38 -19.04 22.83
N GLU A 532 2.23 -19.05 24.15
CA GLU A 532 0.94 -19.25 24.82
C GLU A 532 0.40 -17.94 25.41
N PRO A 533 -0.90 -17.62 25.23
CA PRO A 533 -1.50 -16.37 25.69
C PRO A 533 -1.84 -16.43 27.20
N GLU A 534 -0.92 -16.95 28.02
CA GLU A 534 -1.17 -17.11 29.45
C GLU A 534 -1.25 -15.76 30.16
N LEU A 535 -2.14 -15.65 31.14
CA LEU A 535 -2.29 -14.43 31.94
C LEU A 535 -1.24 -14.42 33.07
N ASN A 536 -0.70 -13.25 33.37
CA ASN A 536 0.28 -13.07 34.43
C ASN A 536 -0.05 -11.83 35.27
N ALA A 537 -0.28 -12.02 36.57
CA ALA A 537 -0.57 -10.91 37.49
C ALA A 537 0.60 -9.90 37.61
N LEU A 538 1.84 -10.34 37.40
CA LEU A 538 3.00 -9.45 37.38
C LEU A 538 2.93 -8.49 36.17
N ASP A 539 2.38 -8.92 35.04
CA ASP A 539 2.21 -8.05 33.87
C ASP A 539 1.20 -6.93 34.13
N ASP A 540 0.13 -7.22 34.87
CA ASP A 540 -0.82 -6.19 35.29
C ASP A 540 -0.13 -5.14 36.15
N GLN A 541 0.66 -5.57 37.14
CA GLN A 541 1.43 -4.64 37.97
C GLN A 541 2.42 -3.82 37.13
N LEU A 542 3.14 -4.43 36.20
CA LEU A 542 4.08 -3.73 35.31
C LEU A 542 3.38 -2.71 34.41
N ASN A 543 2.18 -3.03 33.91
CA ASN A 543 1.37 -2.10 33.12
C ASN A 543 0.90 -0.91 33.97
N LEU A 544 0.46 -1.14 35.22
CA LEU A 544 0.09 -0.08 36.16
C LEU A 544 1.28 0.81 36.54
N ASP A 545 2.47 0.22 36.72
CA ASP A 545 3.69 0.98 37.04
C ASP A 545 4.16 1.84 35.86
N ARG A 546 4.00 1.34 34.62
CA ARG A 546 4.23 2.14 33.40
C ARG A 546 3.22 3.28 33.27
N LEU A 547 1.96 3.03 33.59
CA LEU A 547 0.91 4.05 33.56
C LEU A 547 1.22 5.23 34.49
N LYS A 548 1.68 4.95 35.71
CA LYS A 548 2.15 5.98 36.66
C LYS A 548 3.31 6.80 36.09
N ARG A 549 4.17 6.21 35.26
CA ARG A 549 5.26 6.94 34.58
C ARG A 549 4.79 7.77 33.39
N ILE A 550 3.72 7.34 32.70
CA ILE A 550 3.14 8.08 31.57
C ILE A 550 2.53 9.41 32.03
N ALA A 551 1.78 9.37 33.13
CA ALA A 551 1.09 10.53 33.69
C ALA A 551 1.14 10.47 35.22
N PRO A 552 2.23 10.95 35.86
CA PRO A 552 2.47 10.79 37.30
C PRO A 552 1.54 11.62 38.19
N ASP A 553 1.02 12.73 37.68
CA ASP A 553 0.13 13.62 38.43
C ASP A 553 -1.32 13.13 38.46
N ILE A 554 -1.65 12.09 37.69
CA ILE A 554 -3.02 11.57 37.56
C ILE A 554 -3.24 10.43 38.55
N MET A 555 -4.34 10.54 39.31
CA MET A 555 -4.78 9.49 40.20
C MET A 555 -5.47 8.37 39.41
N TRP A 556 -4.67 7.40 38.96
CA TRP A 556 -5.15 6.19 38.28
C TRP A 556 -5.73 5.18 39.26
N SER A 557 -6.84 4.55 38.89
CA SER A 557 -7.40 3.43 39.64
C SER A 557 -6.43 2.25 39.68
N GLN A 558 -6.35 1.59 40.83
CA GLN A 558 -5.69 0.29 40.98
C GLN A 558 -6.70 -0.87 40.84
N ASN A 559 -7.98 -0.58 40.64
CA ASN A 559 -9.01 -1.59 40.44
C ASN A 559 -8.94 -2.14 39.01
N VAL A 560 -8.33 -3.31 38.85
CA VAL A 560 -8.28 -4.07 37.60
C VAL A 560 -9.64 -4.74 37.40
N LEU A 561 -10.30 -4.40 36.29
CA LEU A 561 -11.60 -4.95 35.92
C LEU A 561 -11.47 -6.20 35.06
N ASP A 562 -10.44 -6.25 34.21
CA ASP A 562 -10.20 -7.32 33.25
C ASP A 562 -8.74 -7.30 32.76
N HIS A 563 -8.31 -8.38 32.13
CA HIS A 563 -7.03 -8.49 31.44
C HIS A 563 -7.14 -9.42 30.24
N TRP A 564 -6.31 -9.18 29.24
CA TRP A 564 -6.23 -10.05 28.07
C TRP A 564 -4.79 -10.19 27.62
N ALA A 565 -4.39 -11.41 27.26
CA ALA A 565 -3.10 -11.69 26.64
C ALA A 565 -3.29 -12.25 25.23
N GLY A 566 -2.40 -11.86 24.33
CA GLY A 566 -2.36 -12.35 22.96
C GLY A 566 -0.95 -12.53 22.45
N ILE A 567 -0.83 -13.29 21.35
CA ILE A 567 0.47 -13.56 20.73
C ILE A 567 0.61 -12.77 19.44
N ARG A 568 1.63 -11.93 19.40
CA ARG A 568 2.07 -11.24 18.19
C ARG A 568 3.03 -12.14 17.44
N ALA A 569 2.97 -12.06 16.11
CA ALA A 569 3.93 -12.68 15.22
C ALA A 569 4.85 -11.60 14.69
N ALA A 570 6.16 -11.67 14.91
CA ALA A 570 7.10 -10.68 14.39
C ALA A 570 8.26 -11.32 13.64
N SER A 571 8.74 -10.63 12.62
CA SER A 571 9.98 -10.95 11.94
C SER A 571 11.18 -10.27 12.62
N PRO A 572 12.43 -10.72 12.38
CA PRO A 572 13.61 -10.11 12.98
C PRO A 572 13.90 -8.68 12.51
N ASP A 573 13.36 -8.27 11.36
CA ASP A 573 13.53 -6.92 10.80
C ASP A 573 12.29 -6.02 11.00
N TYR A 574 11.28 -6.51 11.72
CA TYR A 574 10.02 -5.82 12.02
C TYR A 574 9.16 -5.43 10.81
N LEU A 575 9.51 -5.90 9.60
CA LEU A 575 8.66 -5.84 8.42
C LEU A 575 7.79 -7.10 8.33
N PRO A 576 6.56 -7.02 7.82
CA PRO A 576 5.73 -8.20 7.66
C PRO A 576 6.36 -9.19 6.64
N ILE A 577 5.86 -10.42 6.65
CA ILE A 577 6.23 -11.47 5.69
C ILE A 577 4.99 -11.71 4.82
N VAL A 578 5.02 -11.17 3.60
CA VAL A 578 3.85 -11.12 2.70
C VAL A 578 4.27 -11.41 1.27
N GLY A 579 3.64 -12.40 0.64
CA GLY A 579 3.91 -12.78 -0.76
C GLY A 579 3.91 -14.28 -0.99
N PRO A 580 4.33 -14.73 -2.20
CA PRO A 580 4.40 -16.15 -2.55
C PRO A 580 5.45 -16.88 -1.71
N LEU A 581 5.16 -18.11 -1.31
CA LEU A 581 6.04 -18.91 -0.44
C LEU A 581 7.11 -19.66 -1.27
N PRO A 582 8.41 -19.34 -1.11
CA PRO A 582 9.47 -20.10 -1.77
C PRO A 582 9.65 -21.50 -1.15
N ASN A 583 9.97 -22.49 -1.98
CA ASN A 583 10.58 -23.74 -1.54
C ASN A 583 12.02 -23.45 -1.10
N ALA A 584 12.29 -23.58 0.19
CA ALA A 584 13.56 -23.18 0.78
C ALA A 584 14.78 -23.96 0.24
N LEU A 585 14.61 -25.24 -0.12
CA LEU A 585 15.69 -26.07 -0.64
C LEU A 585 16.06 -25.66 -2.06
N GLU A 586 15.07 -25.64 -2.96
CA GLU A 586 15.25 -25.22 -4.35
C GLU A 586 15.77 -23.77 -4.44
N PHE A 587 15.25 -22.87 -3.59
CA PHE A 587 15.71 -21.49 -3.53
C PHE A 587 17.20 -21.40 -3.22
N LYS A 588 17.69 -22.23 -2.29
CA LYS A 588 19.11 -22.26 -1.91
C LYS A 588 19.99 -22.76 -3.05
N GLU A 589 19.51 -23.72 -3.84
CA GLU A 589 20.21 -24.27 -5.00
C GLU A 589 20.35 -23.23 -6.11
N ILE A 590 19.22 -22.66 -6.57
CA ILE A 590 19.16 -21.67 -7.65
C ILE A 590 19.99 -20.43 -7.33
N TYR A 591 19.90 -19.93 -6.09
CA TYR A 591 20.55 -18.67 -5.70
C TYR A 591 21.88 -18.85 -4.98
N SER A 592 22.44 -20.06 -4.94
CA SER A 592 23.71 -20.39 -4.25
C SER A 592 24.86 -19.45 -4.62
N GLU A 593 24.93 -19.02 -5.88
CA GLU A 593 25.95 -18.11 -6.39
C GLU A 593 25.92 -16.69 -5.78
N LEU A 594 24.82 -16.29 -5.12
CA LEU A 594 24.75 -15.01 -4.41
C LEU A 594 25.71 -14.95 -3.22
N LYS A 595 26.17 -16.11 -2.72
CA LYS A 595 27.18 -16.19 -1.66
C LYS A 595 28.52 -15.59 -2.08
N SER A 596 28.94 -15.78 -3.34
CA SER A 596 30.20 -15.22 -3.85
C SER A 596 30.03 -13.78 -4.34
N ASN A 597 28.86 -13.44 -4.86
CA ASN A 597 28.54 -12.08 -5.30
C ASN A 597 27.05 -11.76 -5.10
N SER A 598 26.73 -10.99 -4.06
CA SER A 598 25.36 -10.59 -3.71
C SER A 598 24.60 -9.79 -4.79
N LYS A 599 25.30 -9.28 -5.80
CA LYS A 599 24.77 -8.52 -6.94
C LYS A 599 24.75 -9.33 -8.24
N ARG A 600 25.10 -10.62 -8.20
CA ARG A 600 25.11 -11.47 -9.39
C ARG A 600 23.72 -11.53 -10.02
N TRP A 601 23.68 -11.29 -11.32
CA TRP A 601 22.48 -11.50 -12.12
C TRP A 601 22.24 -13.00 -12.28
N ILE A 602 21.06 -13.44 -11.85
CA ILE A 602 20.57 -14.81 -12.03
C ILE A 602 19.21 -14.65 -12.70
N ALA A 603 19.10 -15.17 -13.92
CA ALA A 603 17.92 -14.99 -14.78
C ALA A 603 16.80 -15.99 -14.44
N GLU A 604 16.52 -16.17 -13.16
CA GLU A 604 15.51 -17.13 -12.68
C GLU A 604 14.64 -16.52 -11.58
N ALA A 605 13.35 -16.83 -11.66
CA ALA A 605 12.34 -16.51 -10.65
C ALA A 605 12.52 -17.36 -9.38
N ALA A 606 11.90 -16.96 -8.28
CA ALA A 606 11.89 -17.77 -7.07
C ALA A 606 11.10 -19.06 -7.30
N PRO A 607 11.63 -20.23 -6.90
CA PRO A 607 10.89 -21.48 -6.92
C PRO A 607 9.87 -21.47 -5.78
N CYS A 608 8.63 -21.08 -6.09
CA CYS A 608 7.55 -20.99 -5.11
C CYS A 608 6.58 -22.17 -5.22
N TYR A 609 5.99 -22.53 -4.10
CA TYR A 609 4.84 -23.43 -4.09
C TYR A 609 3.69 -22.83 -4.92
N PRO A 610 3.01 -23.62 -5.78
CA PRO A 610 1.97 -23.10 -6.65
C PRO A 610 0.81 -22.47 -5.86
N ASN A 611 0.53 -21.19 -6.08
CA ASN A 611 -0.58 -20.45 -5.45
C ASN A 611 -0.66 -20.55 -3.92
N LEU A 612 0.48 -20.72 -3.24
CA LEU A 612 0.59 -20.65 -1.79
C LEU A 612 1.24 -19.33 -1.36
N TYR A 613 0.52 -18.58 -0.54
CA TYR A 613 0.94 -17.26 -0.07
C TYR A 613 1.00 -17.22 1.45
N VAL A 614 1.88 -16.37 1.96
CA VAL A 614 1.96 -16.04 3.39
C VAL A 614 1.56 -14.59 3.59
N CYS A 615 0.83 -14.32 4.67
CA CYS A 615 0.46 -12.97 5.12
C CYS A 615 0.58 -12.91 6.65
N ALA A 616 1.80 -12.76 7.17
CA ALA A 616 2.09 -12.90 8.59
C ALA A 616 3.15 -11.90 9.09
N ALA A 617 3.55 -12.06 10.36
CA ALA A 617 4.66 -11.34 10.99
C ALA A 617 4.49 -9.81 11.15
N PHE A 618 3.26 -9.32 11.31
CA PHE A 618 2.92 -7.89 11.45
C PHE A 618 3.32 -7.22 12.78
N GLY A 619 3.83 -7.99 13.74
CA GLY A 619 4.27 -7.53 15.05
C GLY A 619 3.16 -6.81 15.83
N SER A 620 3.51 -5.68 16.44
CA SER A 620 2.59 -4.80 17.16
C SER A 620 2.03 -3.65 16.29
N ARG A 621 2.23 -3.71 14.97
CA ARG A 621 1.83 -2.63 14.04
C ARG A 621 0.89 -3.12 12.93
N GLY A 622 0.15 -4.19 13.21
CA GLY A 622 -0.79 -4.78 12.26
C GLY A 622 -1.84 -3.79 11.76
N LEU A 623 -2.43 -2.99 12.66
CA LEU A 623 -3.45 -2.01 12.28
C LEU A 623 -2.92 -1.00 11.24
N THR A 624 -1.64 -0.64 11.32
CA THR A 624 -0.99 0.26 10.35
C THR A 624 -0.63 -0.45 9.04
N THR A 625 -0.17 -1.70 9.08
CA THR A 625 0.55 -2.35 7.96
C THR A 625 -0.26 -3.37 7.18
N ILE A 626 -1.28 -3.98 7.80
CA ILE A 626 -2.14 -4.98 7.17
C ILE A 626 -2.93 -4.43 5.96
N PRO A 627 -3.57 -3.24 6.03
CA PRO A 627 -4.42 -2.79 4.93
C PRO A 627 -3.66 -2.70 3.59
N LEU A 628 -2.49 -2.06 3.58
CA LEU A 628 -1.70 -1.92 2.35
C LEU A 628 -1.09 -3.26 1.89
N ALA A 629 -0.60 -4.08 2.83
CA ALA A 629 0.01 -5.36 2.49
C ALA A 629 -0.98 -6.34 1.86
N THR A 630 -2.21 -6.37 2.37
CA THR A 630 -3.28 -7.26 1.89
C THR A 630 -3.88 -6.76 0.59
N GLU A 631 -4.05 -5.45 0.40
CA GLU A 631 -4.47 -4.90 -0.89
C GLU A 631 -3.47 -5.22 -1.99
N TRP A 632 -2.16 -5.09 -1.70
CA TRP A 632 -1.11 -5.49 -2.63
C TRP A 632 -1.14 -6.99 -2.93
N LEU A 633 -1.26 -7.84 -1.90
CA LEU A 633 -1.28 -9.29 -2.07
C LEU A 633 -2.52 -9.74 -2.87
N ALA A 634 -3.69 -9.15 -2.63
CA ALA A 634 -4.90 -9.42 -3.42
C ALA A 634 -4.72 -9.01 -4.88
N GLY A 635 -4.10 -7.85 -5.14
CA GLY A 635 -3.75 -7.42 -6.49
C GLY A 635 -2.79 -8.40 -7.18
N LEU A 636 -1.78 -8.91 -6.47
CA LEU A 636 -0.87 -9.93 -6.99
C LEU A 636 -1.61 -11.22 -7.36
N ILE A 637 -2.45 -11.75 -6.45
CA ILE A 637 -3.26 -12.96 -6.68
C ILE A 637 -4.23 -12.76 -7.85
N ASN A 638 -4.81 -11.57 -7.97
CA ASN A 638 -5.73 -11.20 -9.04
C ASN A 638 -5.03 -10.74 -10.33
N LYS A 639 -3.69 -10.89 -10.41
CA LYS A 639 -2.89 -10.56 -11.61
C LYS A 639 -3.04 -9.09 -12.02
N GLU A 640 -2.79 -8.17 -11.10
CA GLU A 640 -2.83 -6.73 -11.31
C GLU A 640 -1.41 -6.13 -11.33
N ILE A 641 -1.25 -4.96 -11.96
CA ILE A 641 -0.01 -4.19 -11.83
C ILE A 641 0.13 -3.74 -10.37
N SER A 642 1.34 -3.94 -9.82
CA SER A 642 1.63 -3.67 -8.41
C SER A 642 1.37 -2.22 -8.00
N ILE A 643 0.77 -2.06 -6.81
CA ILE A 643 0.60 -0.78 -6.11
C ILE A 643 1.79 -0.43 -5.19
N LEU A 644 2.77 -1.33 -5.08
CA LEU A 644 4.00 -1.14 -4.34
C LEU A 644 5.22 -1.12 -5.26
N PRO A 645 6.25 -0.30 -4.97
CA PRO A 645 7.51 -0.37 -5.68
C PRO A 645 8.23 -1.68 -5.37
N ARG A 646 8.94 -2.24 -6.37
CA ARG A 646 9.74 -3.49 -6.27
C ARG A 646 10.57 -3.57 -4.99
N LYS A 647 11.24 -2.48 -4.60
CA LYS A 647 12.09 -2.45 -3.39
C LYS A 647 11.30 -2.75 -2.10
N LEU A 648 10.05 -2.31 -1.99
CA LEU A 648 9.21 -2.62 -0.82
C LEU A 648 8.66 -4.04 -0.89
N ILE A 649 8.30 -4.53 -2.08
CA ILE A 649 7.93 -5.95 -2.29
C ILE A 649 9.07 -6.86 -1.85
N GLN A 650 10.30 -6.57 -2.27
CA GLN A 650 11.51 -7.27 -1.84
C GLN A 650 11.70 -7.23 -0.32
N ALA A 651 11.34 -6.11 0.32
CA ALA A 651 11.51 -5.93 1.75
C ALA A 651 10.46 -6.69 2.59
N ILE A 652 9.29 -7.00 2.04
CA ILE A 652 8.25 -7.80 2.71
C ILE A 652 8.19 -9.25 2.23
N SER A 653 8.89 -9.59 1.14
CA SER A 653 8.90 -10.93 0.55
C SER A 653 9.30 -12.02 1.57
N PRO A 654 8.66 -13.20 1.57
CA PRO A 654 9.07 -14.35 2.37
C PRO A 654 10.49 -14.84 2.03
N ALA A 655 10.92 -14.69 0.78
CA ALA A 655 12.24 -15.10 0.30
C ALA A 655 13.41 -14.26 0.85
N ARG A 656 13.15 -13.07 1.41
CA ARG A 656 14.23 -12.13 1.77
C ARG A 656 15.20 -12.69 2.81
N PHE A 657 14.72 -13.53 3.73
CA PHE A 657 15.55 -14.12 4.77
C PHE A 657 16.38 -15.30 4.25
N LEU A 658 15.84 -16.09 3.31
CA LEU A 658 16.62 -17.10 2.59
C LEU A 658 17.76 -16.44 1.82
N ARG A 659 17.46 -15.39 1.05
CA ARG A 659 18.48 -14.59 0.35
C ARG A 659 19.53 -14.02 1.30
N LYS A 660 19.11 -13.46 2.44
CA LYS A 660 20.02 -12.91 3.45
C LYS A 660 20.98 -13.99 3.99
N LYS A 661 20.47 -15.18 4.34
CA LYS A 661 21.29 -16.32 4.81
C LYS A 661 22.29 -16.78 3.75
N ILE A 662 21.91 -16.82 2.46
CA ILE A 662 22.83 -17.19 1.38
C ILE A 662 23.98 -16.18 1.25
N ILE A 663 23.67 -14.87 1.31
CA ILE A 663 24.66 -13.80 1.14
C ILE A 663 25.59 -13.67 2.34
N GLN A 664 25.06 -13.79 3.56
CA GLN A 664 25.82 -13.55 4.79
C GLN A 664 26.53 -14.81 5.30
N GLY A 665 26.12 -15.99 4.84
CA GLY A 665 26.49 -17.26 5.47
C GLY A 665 25.52 -17.65 6.59
N PRO A 666 25.62 -18.90 7.08
CA PRO A 666 24.79 -19.41 8.17
C PRO A 666 24.97 -18.63 9.48
#